data_AF-A0A0E0G5B2-F1
#
_entry.id   AF-A0A0E0G5B2-F1
#
_cell.length_a   1.000
_cell.length_b   1.000
_cell.length_c   1.000
_cell.angle_alpha   90.00
_cell.angle_beta   90.00
_cell.angle_gamma   90.00
#
_symmetry.space_group_name_H-M   'P 1'
#
loop_
_entity.id
_entity.type
_entity.pdbx_description
1 polymer ?
#
loop_
_entity_poly.entity_id
_entity_poly.type
_entity_poly.pdbx_seq_one_letter_code
_entity_poly.pdbx_strand_id
1 'polypeptide(L)'
;MENGGGDASAAAWRFGAANPAMEAARSQSIRALVYRVYACLDRGDARSVAPLGHGDPAAFACFRAAPAATGAVVAAAASGAHNSYAPAAGIAEACRLGTKEVQAQVTYMGPSYQLELLINLTSNAFSGSIPDGLGWLRRMWYLSLCDNAFAGEIPDTLHNCTALDAAYLNNNNLDHRRHSTTMRGAPAPGRGGSTGAGHPSRRSRTPTDDGGAWEFLDNLTNCNTLAEIFLNGNMFADVMLSSVMRRPGRGGGGLGLLDAPTPLVANYVLHQAAATTTIRSSTGSVASFLSGMATLDAKLVTVVEEEGEAEEDDGNSAGNAGAAGRGGEQRGDCDTRCTHTTLFWSSPLLCSTTMESGGAGGEGETAGWRFGAANPALAVAGSQSIRAAVTRIYRCLDGSGDARPVAPLAHGDPSAFACFRAAPAATDAVAAAAAASGKYNHYSPAVGIAPACSAVAAHLSRELPYAVSPADVVLTAGCNHAVEIMMSVLASPGANVLLPRPGYPLYASRAALSGLEFRHFDLLPDSEWEVDLAGVEALADANTVAMVIVNPNNPCGCVYSRDHLAKIAETARKLGIMVISDEVYDHFAFGSKPFVPMGVFGDVAPVMTLGGISKRWMVPGWRLGWIAATDPNGILRNKKIIDSVIDYRAISVDPVTFVQGALPDILAKTDDAFFTNALGVVKKAAEICYEKLKEIDCITCPHKPEGSMFVMAKLDLSSLDGIEDDVDFCSKLAKEESVVICPGSGLGMKNWLRITFAVDPQLLEDGLERTKCFCKRHGKIKEAS
;
A
#
# COMPACT_ATOMS: atom_id res chain seq x y z
N MET A 1 -10.91 31.12 42.70
CA MET A 1 -11.35 31.13 44.12
C MET A 1 -11.13 29.72 44.63
N GLU A 2 -10.17 29.56 45.53
CA GLU A 2 -10.03 28.34 46.34
C GLU A 2 -11.10 28.36 47.43
N ASN A 3 -11.76 27.23 47.66
CA ASN A 3 -12.14 26.77 49.00
C ASN A 3 -12.51 25.29 48.92
N GLY A 4 -11.82 24.49 49.73
CA GLY A 4 -11.93 23.04 49.77
C GLY A 4 -13.13 22.53 50.57
N GLY A 5 -13.48 21.29 50.28
CA GLY A 5 -14.23 20.36 51.12
C GLY A 5 -13.72 18.97 50.77
N GLY A 6 -13.13 18.28 51.74
CA GLY A 6 -12.39 17.04 51.51
C GLY A 6 -13.29 15.88 51.08
N ASP A 7 -12.83 15.16 50.07
CA ASP A 7 -13.10 13.73 49.91
C ASP A 7 -11.76 13.04 49.66
N ALA A 8 -11.26 12.34 50.67
CA ALA A 8 -9.98 11.62 50.65
C ALA A 8 -10.10 10.25 49.96
N SER A 9 -10.88 10.16 48.88
CA SER A 9 -11.09 8.92 48.12
C SER A 9 -10.88 9.07 46.59
N ALA A 10 -10.62 10.26 46.08
CA ALA A 10 -10.32 10.45 44.66
C ALA A 10 -8.88 10.04 44.35
N ALA A 11 -8.68 8.82 43.85
CA ALA A 11 -7.41 8.41 43.25
C ALA A 11 -6.99 9.49 42.23
N ALA A 12 -5.85 10.13 42.48
CA ALA A 12 -5.35 11.17 41.60
C ALA A 12 -4.93 10.53 40.26
N TRP A 13 -5.69 10.83 39.21
CA TRP A 13 -5.46 10.32 37.85
C TRP A 13 -4.05 10.67 37.35
N ARG A 14 -3.29 9.64 36.96
CA ARG A 14 -1.85 9.71 36.68
C ARG A 14 -1.60 9.87 35.18
N PHE A 15 -1.63 11.11 34.71
CA PHE A 15 -1.23 11.44 33.34
C PHE A 15 -0.01 12.34 33.38
N GLY A 16 1.08 11.89 32.73
CA GLY A 16 2.26 12.71 32.47
C GLY A 16 1.94 13.92 31.59
N ALA A 17 2.89 14.87 31.50
CA ALA A 17 2.77 15.96 30.54
C ALA A 17 2.71 15.40 29.11
N ALA A 18 2.08 16.15 28.19
CA ALA A 18 2.02 15.77 26.78
C ALA A 18 3.42 15.46 26.21
N ASN A 19 3.51 14.49 25.30
CA ASN A 19 4.77 14.01 24.74
C ASN A 19 5.55 15.17 24.07
N PRO A 20 6.70 15.62 24.62
CA PRO A 20 7.41 16.80 24.11
C PRO A 20 7.93 16.63 22.69
N ALA A 21 8.29 15.40 22.30
CA ALA A 21 8.73 15.10 20.94
C ALA A 21 7.58 15.27 19.93
N MET A 22 6.35 14.92 20.33
CA MET A 22 5.16 15.12 19.52
C MET A 22 4.84 16.61 19.36
N GLU A 23 4.95 17.39 20.44
CA GLU A 23 4.75 18.84 20.41
C GLU A 23 5.77 19.53 19.48
N ALA A 24 7.03 19.10 19.54
CA ALA A 24 8.09 19.57 18.62
C ALA A 24 7.77 19.21 17.16
N ALA A 25 7.41 17.97 16.86
CA ALA A 25 7.06 17.53 15.50
C ALA A 25 5.85 18.29 14.94
N ARG A 26 4.82 18.51 15.76
CA ARG A 26 3.64 19.30 15.41
C ARG A 26 4.00 20.71 14.99
N SER A 27 4.92 21.37 15.69
CA SER A 27 5.32 22.76 15.41
C SER A 27 5.90 22.97 14.00
N GLN A 28 6.37 21.90 13.36
CA GLN A 28 6.99 21.92 12.04
C GLN A 28 6.03 21.51 10.91
N SER A 29 4.85 20.94 11.24
CA SER A 29 3.90 20.48 10.23
C SER A 29 3.11 21.64 9.61
N ILE A 30 3.23 21.80 8.28
CA ILE A 30 2.44 22.77 7.50
C ILE A 30 0.95 22.61 7.81
N ARG A 31 0.48 21.36 7.88
CA ARG A 31 -0.90 21.03 8.19
C ARG A 31 -1.31 21.55 9.57
N ALA A 32 -0.52 21.25 10.61
CA ALA A 32 -0.81 21.70 11.96
C ALA A 32 -0.84 23.24 12.07
N LEU A 33 0.06 23.94 11.37
CA LEU A 33 0.09 25.39 11.30
C LEU A 33 -1.19 25.96 10.65
N VAL A 34 -1.59 25.43 9.49
CA VAL A 34 -2.82 25.87 8.79
C VAL A 34 -4.07 25.63 9.63
N TYR A 35 -4.19 24.49 10.31
CA TYR A 35 -5.35 24.22 11.17
C TYR A 35 -5.41 25.11 12.41
N ARG A 36 -4.28 25.53 12.99
CA ARG A 36 -4.27 26.53 14.08
C ARG A 36 -4.83 27.87 13.60
N VAL A 37 -4.49 28.30 12.39
CA VAL A 37 -5.06 29.51 11.79
C VAL A 37 -6.57 29.35 11.59
N TYR A 38 -7.04 28.19 11.12
CA TYR A 38 -8.48 27.92 10.99
C TYR A 38 -9.22 27.85 12.33
N ALA A 39 -8.57 27.42 13.41
CA ALA A 39 -9.18 27.40 14.74
C ALA A 39 -9.47 28.82 15.28
N CYS A 40 -8.77 29.84 14.78
CA CYS A 40 -9.00 31.25 15.13
C CYS A 40 -10.17 31.89 14.35
N LEU A 41 -10.80 31.16 13.42
CA LEU A 41 -11.94 31.68 12.67
C LEU A 41 -13.17 31.79 13.56
N ASP A 42 -13.86 32.92 13.47
CA ASP A 42 -15.15 33.11 14.12
C ASP A 42 -16.21 32.22 13.46
N ARG A 43 -16.69 31.21 14.20
CA ARG A 43 -17.69 30.26 13.71
C ARG A 43 -19.08 30.86 13.56
N GLY A 44 -19.32 32.06 14.10
CA GLY A 44 -20.55 32.83 13.92
C GLY A 44 -20.55 33.73 12.67
N ASP A 45 -19.41 33.87 11.99
CA ASP A 45 -19.28 34.69 10.80
C ASP A 45 -19.80 33.95 9.55
N ALA A 46 -20.71 34.59 8.81
CA ALA A 46 -21.33 34.04 7.60
C ALA A 46 -20.44 34.14 6.35
N ARG A 47 -19.28 34.81 6.42
CA ARG A 47 -18.36 34.94 5.29
C ARG A 47 -17.67 33.62 4.96
N SER A 48 -17.50 33.35 3.67
CA SER A 48 -16.78 32.16 3.21
C SER A 48 -15.28 32.28 3.50
N VAL A 49 -14.70 31.21 4.05
CA VAL A 49 -13.26 31.10 4.30
C VAL A 49 -12.59 30.73 2.97
N ALA A 50 -11.68 31.57 2.48
CA ALA A 50 -10.87 31.27 1.30
C ALA A 50 -9.58 30.53 1.71
N PRO A 51 -9.41 29.24 1.37
CA PRO A 51 -8.31 28.41 1.86
C PRO A 51 -7.03 28.58 1.00
N LEU A 52 -6.52 29.82 0.88
CA LEU A 52 -5.38 30.13 0.00
C LEU A 52 -4.05 29.48 0.44
N GLY A 53 -3.94 29.08 1.71
CA GLY A 53 -2.78 28.35 2.24
C GLY A 53 -2.87 26.82 2.09
N HIS A 54 -3.97 26.30 1.53
CA HIS A 54 -4.15 24.86 1.35
C HIS A 54 -3.54 24.44 0.01
N GLY A 55 -2.39 23.75 0.04
CA GLY A 55 -1.66 23.30 -1.16
C GLY A 55 -2.34 22.19 -1.97
N ASP A 56 -3.67 22.03 -1.84
CA ASP A 56 -4.44 20.98 -2.50
C ASP A 56 -5.43 21.60 -3.51
N PRO A 57 -5.14 21.52 -4.81
CA PRO A 57 -6.02 22.07 -5.83
C PRO A 57 -7.39 21.36 -5.89
N ALA A 58 -7.49 20.10 -5.45
CA ALA A 58 -8.74 19.34 -5.48
C ALA A 58 -9.84 19.90 -4.55
N ALA A 59 -9.48 20.81 -3.64
CA ALA A 59 -10.44 21.54 -2.81
C ALA A 59 -11.28 22.55 -3.62
N PHE A 60 -10.83 22.95 -4.82
CA PHE A 60 -11.52 23.92 -5.66
C PHE A 60 -12.30 23.22 -6.78
N ALA A 61 -13.55 23.63 -6.99
CA ALA A 61 -14.47 22.99 -7.93
C ALA A 61 -14.00 22.98 -9.40
N CYS A 62 -13.03 23.83 -9.76
CA CYS A 62 -12.40 23.87 -11.09
C CYS A 62 -11.37 22.75 -11.33
N PHE A 63 -10.83 22.12 -10.27
CA PHE A 63 -9.91 20.99 -10.37
C PHE A 63 -10.64 19.71 -9.97
N ARG A 64 -11.31 19.07 -10.95
CA ARG A 64 -12.02 17.80 -10.74
C ARG A 64 -11.20 16.62 -11.21
N ALA A 65 -11.32 15.51 -10.51
CA ALA A 65 -10.81 14.23 -11.00
C ALA A 65 -11.48 13.87 -12.34
N ALA A 66 -10.73 13.23 -13.23
CA ALA A 66 -11.27 12.77 -14.50
C ALA A 66 -12.45 11.80 -14.25
N PRO A 67 -13.55 11.89 -15.03
CA PRO A 67 -14.69 10.98 -14.88
C PRO A 67 -14.29 9.50 -14.98
N ALA A 68 -13.32 9.16 -15.83
CA ALA A 68 -12.80 7.81 -15.95
C ALA A 68 -12.16 7.29 -14.64
N ALA A 69 -11.40 8.14 -13.93
CA ALA A 69 -10.79 7.77 -12.66
C ALA A 69 -11.85 7.55 -11.57
N THR A 70 -12.85 8.43 -11.51
CA THR A 70 -13.97 8.29 -10.57
C THR A 70 -14.80 7.05 -10.89
N GLY A 71 -15.08 6.79 -12.17
CA GLY A 71 -15.82 5.61 -12.62
C GLY A 71 -15.10 4.30 -12.29
N ALA A 72 -13.76 4.26 -12.33
CA ALA A 72 -12.99 3.09 -11.94
C ALA A 72 -13.13 2.77 -10.44
N VAL A 73 -13.10 3.79 -9.57
CA VAL A 73 -13.33 3.62 -8.12
C VAL A 73 -14.74 3.12 -7.84
N VAL A 74 -15.74 3.67 -8.54
CA VAL A 74 -17.15 3.23 -8.43
C VAL A 74 -17.29 1.76 -8.84
N ALA A 75 -16.71 1.37 -9.98
CA ALA A 75 -16.75 -0.01 -10.45
C ALA A 75 -16.05 -0.98 -9.48
N ALA A 76 -14.89 -0.58 -8.94
CA ALA A 76 -14.16 -1.36 -7.95
C ALA A 76 -14.98 -1.54 -6.66
N ALA A 77 -15.58 -0.48 -6.12
CA ALA A 77 -16.44 -0.55 -4.94
C ALA A 77 -17.67 -1.45 -5.17
N ALA A 78 -18.33 -1.31 -6.32
CA ALA A 78 -19.51 -2.10 -6.68
C ALA A 78 -19.20 -3.60 -6.88
N SER A 79 -17.98 -3.94 -7.33
CA SER A 79 -17.57 -5.33 -7.52
C SER A 79 -17.49 -6.13 -6.22
N GLY A 80 -17.20 -5.47 -5.09
CA GLY A 80 -16.87 -6.09 -3.81
C GLY A 80 -15.58 -6.91 -3.79
N ALA A 81 -14.83 -6.99 -4.90
CA ALA A 81 -13.64 -7.84 -5.04
C ALA A 81 -12.43 -7.35 -4.22
N HIS A 82 -12.47 -6.10 -3.75
CA HIS A 82 -11.37 -5.43 -3.05
C HIS A 82 -11.75 -5.01 -1.61
N ASN A 83 -12.69 -5.74 -1.00
CA ASN A 83 -13.11 -5.48 0.39
C ASN A 83 -12.15 -6.10 1.42
N SER A 84 -11.33 -7.07 1.02
CA SER A 84 -10.35 -7.73 1.90
C SER A 84 -9.07 -6.90 2.09
N TYR A 85 -8.27 -7.27 3.09
CA TYR A 85 -6.94 -6.69 3.24
C TYR A 85 -6.08 -6.94 1.99
N ALA A 86 -5.43 -5.88 1.51
CA ALA A 86 -4.44 -6.03 0.46
C ALA A 86 -3.20 -6.80 0.97
N PRO A 87 -2.52 -7.57 0.09
CA PRO A 87 -1.19 -8.10 0.37
C PRO A 87 -0.22 -6.97 0.74
N ALA A 88 0.82 -7.29 1.53
CA ALA A 88 1.82 -6.30 1.91
C ALA A 88 2.55 -5.67 0.71
N ALA A 89 2.69 -6.42 -0.39
CA ALA A 89 3.28 -5.94 -1.64
C ALA A 89 2.32 -5.09 -2.49
N GLY A 90 1.04 -4.96 -2.10
CA GLY A 90 -0.02 -4.33 -2.88
C GLY A 90 -0.85 -5.32 -3.71
N ILE A 91 -1.93 -4.80 -4.32
CA ILE A 91 -2.79 -5.58 -5.22
C ILE A 91 -2.01 -5.82 -6.52
N ALA A 92 -1.89 -7.08 -6.97
CA ALA A 92 -1.04 -7.44 -8.10
C ALA A 92 -1.36 -6.65 -9.39
N GLU A 93 -2.64 -6.45 -9.70
CA GLU A 93 -3.07 -5.64 -10.86
C GLU A 93 -2.60 -4.18 -10.74
N ALA A 94 -2.70 -3.58 -9.55
CA ALA A 94 -2.18 -2.24 -9.28
C ALA A 94 -0.64 -2.18 -9.37
N CYS A 95 0.06 -3.23 -8.95
CA CYS A 95 1.52 -3.30 -9.04
C CYS A 95 1.99 -3.43 -10.50
N ARG A 96 1.24 -4.14 -11.35
CA ARG A 96 1.51 -4.24 -12.80
C ARG A 96 1.28 -2.93 -13.55
N LEU A 97 0.47 -2.01 -13.01
CA LEU A 97 0.31 -0.67 -13.58
C LEU A 97 1.53 0.22 -13.32
N GLY A 98 2.33 -0.08 -12.29
CA GLY A 98 3.59 0.60 -11.98
C GLY A 98 4.75 0.28 -12.93
N THR A 99 4.60 -0.69 -13.83
CA THR A 99 5.60 -1.04 -14.86
C THR A 99 5.21 -0.57 -16.26
N LYS A 100 4.23 0.35 -16.39
CA LYS A 100 3.84 0.99 -17.66
C LYS A 100 4.38 2.43 -17.76
N GLU A 101 5.62 2.67 -17.37
CA GLU A 101 6.32 3.84 -17.90
C GLU A 101 6.59 3.56 -19.38
N VAL A 102 6.03 4.38 -20.27
CA VAL A 102 6.51 4.42 -21.65
C VAL A 102 7.95 4.93 -21.59
N GLN A 103 8.91 4.02 -21.57
CA GLN A 103 10.32 4.34 -21.70
C GLN A 103 10.57 4.67 -23.17
N ALA A 104 10.27 5.92 -23.55
CA ALA A 104 10.72 6.49 -24.82
C ALA A 104 11.90 7.41 -24.53
N GLN A 105 13.11 6.90 -24.73
CA GLN A 105 14.32 7.69 -24.61
C GLN A 105 14.74 8.12 -26.02
N VAL A 106 14.62 9.43 -26.28
CA VAL A 106 15.17 10.07 -27.48
C VAL A 106 16.38 10.88 -27.03
N THR A 107 17.57 10.40 -27.40
CA THR A 107 18.83 11.04 -27.02
C THR A 107 19.53 11.51 -28.28
N TYR A 108 19.90 12.79 -28.31
CA TYR A 108 20.80 13.33 -29.33
C TYR A 108 22.21 13.26 -28.79
N MET A 109 23.09 12.56 -29.48
CA MET A 109 24.50 12.47 -29.10
C MET A 109 25.39 12.84 -30.29
N GLY A 110 26.46 13.57 -30.00
CA GLY A 110 27.49 13.87 -30.98
C GLY A 110 28.45 14.95 -30.48
N PRO A 111 29.78 14.78 -30.64
CA PRO A 111 30.73 15.86 -30.48
C PRO A 111 30.58 16.80 -31.68
N SER A 112 30.48 18.11 -31.42
CA SER A 112 30.64 19.23 -32.37
C SER A 112 30.38 18.89 -33.86
N TYR A 113 29.17 19.24 -34.31
CA TYR A 113 28.67 19.34 -35.70
C TYR A 113 27.97 18.12 -36.36
N GLN A 114 27.81 16.98 -35.70
CA GLN A 114 26.84 15.96 -36.16
C GLN A 114 25.95 15.43 -35.01
N LEU A 115 24.70 15.92 -34.93
CA LEU A 115 23.62 15.33 -34.13
C LEU A 115 23.26 13.94 -34.68
N GLU A 116 23.42 12.89 -33.89
CA GLU A 116 22.91 11.55 -34.18
C GLU A 116 21.66 11.27 -33.33
N LEU A 117 20.62 10.68 -33.92
CA LEU A 117 19.33 10.44 -33.27
C LEU A 117 19.17 8.98 -32.85
N LEU A 118 18.97 8.74 -31.54
CA LEU A 118 18.63 7.43 -30.97
C LEU A 118 17.15 7.36 -30.60
N ILE A 119 16.45 6.32 -31.04
CA ILE A 119 15.07 6.01 -30.62
C ILE A 119 15.04 4.62 -29.97
N ASN A 120 14.76 4.59 -28.67
CA ASN A 120 14.53 3.35 -27.93
C ASN A 120 13.11 3.32 -27.34
N LEU A 121 12.33 2.32 -27.76
CA LEU A 121 10.95 2.03 -27.34
C LEU A 121 10.77 0.55 -26.90
N THR A 122 11.85 -0.14 -26.52
CA THR A 122 11.83 -1.56 -26.12
C THR A 122 10.87 -1.86 -24.97
N SER A 123 10.27 -3.06 -24.96
CA SER A 123 9.48 -3.63 -23.85
C SER A 123 8.27 -2.78 -23.46
N ASN A 124 7.53 -2.32 -24.46
CA ASN A 124 6.31 -1.53 -24.29
C ASN A 124 5.07 -2.32 -24.78
N ALA A 125 3.90 -1.69 -24.73
CA ALA A 125 2.64 -2.27 -25.23
C ALA A 125 2.16 -1.61 -26.54
N PHE A 126 3.08 -1.09 -27.37
CA PHE A 126 2.72 -0.44 -28.62
C PHE A 126 2.17 -1.43 -29.63
N SER A 127 1.13 -1.03 -30.36
CA SER A 127 0.45 -1.89 -31.35
C SER A 127 0.06 -1.11 -32.61
N GLY A 128 -0.27 -1.83 -33.68
CA GLY A 128 -0.51 -1.28 -35.02
C GLY A 128 0.73 -1.37 -35.92
N SER A 129 0.67 -0.81 -37.12
CA SER A 129 1.81 -0.81 -38.05
C SER A 129 2.89 0.16 -37.62
N ILE A 130 4.14 -0.19 -37.91
CA ILE A 130 5.26 0.75 -37.85
C ILE A 130 4.96 1.82 -38.93
N PRO A 131 4.94 3.11 -38.60
CA PRO A 131 4.57 4.12 -39.58
C PRO A 131 5.72 4.50 -40.51
N ASP A 132 5.39 4.77 -41.78
CA ASP A 132 6.34 5.21 -42.81
C ASP A 132 7.12 6.48 -42.45
N GLY A 133 6.55 7.32 -41.57
CA GLY A 133 7.18 8.58 -41.15
C GLY A 133 8.52 8.40 -40.43
N LEU A 134 8.82 7.21 -39.88
CA LEU A 134 10.15 6.93 -39.33
C LEU A 134 11.25 7.04 -40.38
N GLY A 135 10.94 6.71 -41.64
CA GLY A 135 11.86 6.84 -42.76
C GLY A 135 12.30 8.29 -43.04
N TRP A 136 11.61 9.29 -42.51
CA TRP A 136 11.99 10.69 -42.74
C TRP A 136 13.13 11.16 -41.84
N LEU A 137 13.47 10.39 -40.79
CA LEU A 137 14.50 10.70 -39.81
C LEU A 137 15.89 10.28 -40.30
N ARG A 138 16.42 11.01 -41.29
CA ARG A 138 17.68 10.64 -41.99
C ARG A 138 18.91 10.48 -41.08
N ARG A 139 18.90 11.12 -39.91
CA ARG A 139 19.98 11.12 -38.92
C ARG A 139 19.80 10.09 -37.80
N MET A 140 18.78 9.22 -37.90
CA MET A 140 18.55 8.16 -36.94
C MET A 140 19.64 7.10 -37.07
N TRP A 141 20.42 6.91 -36.00
CA TRP A 141 21.52 5.94 -35.96
C TRP A 141 21.14 4.65 -35.23
N TYR A 142 20.19 4.72 -34.30
CA TYR A 142 19.75 3.56 -33.50
C TYR A 142 18.23 3.54 -33.37
N LEU A 143 17.63 2.38 -33.69
CA LEU A 143 16.20 2.12 -33.51
C LEU A 143 15.98 0.82 -32.74
N SER A 144 15.28 0.88 -31.60
CA SER A 144 14.80 -0.33 -30.91
C SER A 144 13.31 -0.27 -30.64
N LEU A 145 12.57 -1.22 -31.19
CA LEU A 145 11.13 -1.43 -31.02
C LEU A 145 10.82 -2.81 -30.41
N CYS A 146 11.82 -3.49 -29.84
CA CYS A 146 11.68 -4.88 -29.38
C CYS A 146 10.59 -5.06 -28.33
N ASP A 147 10.06 -6.29 -28.21
CA ASP A 147 9.14 -6.69 -27.14
C ASP A 147 7.92 -5.75 -27.07
N ASN A 148 7.21 -5.64 -28.18
CA ASN A 148 5.99 -4.84 -28.34
C ASN A 148 4.92 -5.68 -29.06
N ALA A 149 3.81 -5.06 -29.47
CA ALA A 149 2.72 -5.69 -30.24
C ALA A 149 2.54 -5.05 -31.63
N PHE A 150 3.61 -4.53 -32.24
CA PHE A 150 3.57 -3.97 -33.60
C PHE A 150 3.18 -5.05 -34.62
N ALA A 151 2.33 -4.73 -35.59
CA ALA A 151 1.81 -5.69 -36.56
C ALA A 151 1.74 -5.11 -37.97
N GLY A 152 1.92 -5.96 -38.98
CA GLY A 152 2.02 -5.55 -40.39
C GLY A 152 3.46 -5.48 -40.87
N GLU A 153 3.69 -4.81 -42.01
CA GLU A 153 5.01 -4.78 -42.64
C GLU A 153 5.99 -3.82 -41.96
N ILE A 154 7.28 -4.11 -42.15
CA ILE A 154 8.35 -3.15 -41.87
C ILE A 154 8.35 -2.13 -43.02
N PRO A 155 8.22 -0.82 -42.75
CA PRO A 155 8.19 0.20 -43.77
C PRO A 155 9.46 0.22 -44.63
N ASP A 156 9.29 0.08 -45.95
CA ASP A 156 10.37 0.25 -46.92
C ASP A 156 11.07 1.60 -46.73
N THR A 157 10.32 2.64 -46.34
CA THR A 157 10.80 4.01 -46.11
C THR A 157 11.96 4.14 -45.14
N LEU A 158 12.22 3.16 -44.27
CA LEU A 158 13.40 3.14 -43.39
C LEU A 158 14.71 3.18 -44.16
N HIS A 159 14.76 2.81 -45.45
CA HIS A 159 15.94 2.99 -46.30
C HIS A 159 16.47 4.43 -46.37
N ASN A 160 15.62 5.42 -46.09
CA ASN A 160 16.00 6.82 -46.09
C ASN A 160 16.79 7.22 -44.82
N CYS A 161 16.88 6.36 -43.80
CA CYS A 161 17.68 6.56 -42.60
C CYS A 161 19.14 6.19 -42.84
N THR A 162 19.84 6.96 -43.67
CA THR A 162 21.18 6.61 -44.17
C THR A 162 22.26 6.48 -43.07
N ALA A 163 22.01 7.01 -41.87
CA ALA A 163 22.89 6.91 -40.71
C ALA A 163 22.59 5.70 -39.79
N LEU A 164 21.58 4.88 -40.10
CA LEU A 164 21.12 3.79 -39.25
C LEU A 164 22.20 2.71 -39.13
N ASP A 165 22.67 2.48 -37.91
CA ASP A 165 23.72 1.52 -37.55
C ASP A 165 23.12 0.24 -36.93
N ALA A 166 22.09 0.38 -36.09
CA ALA A 166 21.42 -0.76 -35.45
C ALA A 166 19.89 -0.64 -35.43
N ALA A 167 19.20 -1.73 -35.78
CA ALA A 167 17.74 -1.83 -35.77
C ALA A 167 17.26 -3.12 -35.07
N TYR A 168 16.66 -2.98 -33.90
CA TYR A 168 16.10 -4.11 -33.15
C TYR A 168 14.57 -4.11 -33.20
N LEU A 169 13.99 -5.07 -33.92
CA LEU A 169 12.53 -5.19 -34.17
C LEU A 169 11.96 -6.54 -33.71
N ASN A 170 12.72 -7.31 -32.94
CA ASN A 170 12.35 -8.65 -32.49
C ASN A 170 11.18 -8.67 -31.50
N ASN A 171 10.53 -9.83 -31.36
CA ASN A 171 9.41 -10.09 -30.45
C ASN A 171 8.26 -9.09 -30.65
N ASN A 172 7.74 -9.06 -31.87
CA ASN A 172 6.58 -8.29 -32.29
C ASN A 172 5.66 -9.18 -33.16
N ASN A 173 4.66 -8.61 -33.81
CA ASN A 173 3.72 -9.31 -34.70
C ASN A 173 3.90 -8.90 -36.18
N LEU A 174 5.13 -8.59 -36.60
CA LEU A 174 5.45 -8.09 -37.95
C LEU A 174 5.43 -9.21 -39.01
N ASP A 175 5.11 -8.85 -40.25
CA ASP A 175 5.01 -9.74 -41.42
C ASP A 175 5.67 -9.09 -42.67
N HIS A 176 5.79 -9.82 -43.77
CA HIS A 176 6.41 -9.45 -45.05
C HIS A 176 5.38 -9.20 -46.17
N ARG A 177 4.07 -9.19 -45.88
CA ARG A 177 2.99 -9.11 -46.89
C ARG A 177 2.20 -7.81 -46.83
N ARG A 178 2.09 -7.12 -47.98
CA ARG A 178 1.31 -5.88 -48.12
C ARG A 178 -0.16 -6.20 -47.92
N HIS A 179 -0.69 -5.95 -46.72
CA HIS A 179 -2.13 -5.97 -46.50
C HIS A 179 -2.74 -4.73 -47.15
N SER A 180 -3.05 -4.82 -48.44
CA SER A 180 -3.87 -3.83 -49.15
C SER A 180 -5.23 -3.70 -48.45
N THR A 181 -5.43 -2.59 -47.75
CA THR A 181 -6.74 -2.13 -47.28
C THR A 181 -7.65 -1.91 -48.49
N THR A 182 -8.47 -2.91 -48.83
CA THR A 182 -9.66 -2.73 -49.65
C THR A 182 -10.80 -3.49 -49.01
N MET A 183 -11.68 -2.74 -48.33
CA MET A 183 -12.98 -3.24 -47.87
C MET A 183 -13.72 -3.83 -49.07
N ARG A 184 -13.84 -5.16 -49.12
CA ARG A 184 -14.80 -5.85 -49.98
C ARG A 184 -16.08 -6.03 -49.18
N GLY A 185 -17.16 -5.44 -49.69
CA GLY A 185 -18.44 -5.29 -49.03
C GLY A 185 -19.08 -6.60 -48.53
N ALA A 186 -19.89 -6.44 -47.49
CA ALA A 186 -20.70 -7.48 -46.88
C ALA A 186 -21.60 -8.20 -47.91
N PRO A 187 -21.79 -9.53 -47.80
CA PRO A 187 -22.95 -10.20 -48.36
C PRO A 187 -24.09 -10.23 -47.33
N ALA A 188 -25.29 -9.88 -47.81
CA ALA A 188 -26.58 -9.96 -47.11
C ALA A 188 -27.02 -11.41 -46.84
N PRO A 189 -28.01 -11.66 -45.94
CA PRO A 189 -28.37 -13.00 -45.51
C PRO A 189 -29.33 -13.67 -46.49
N GLY A 190 -29.00 -14.89 -46.93
CA GLY A 190 -29.83 -15.73 -47.79
C GLY A 190 -30.01 -17.13 -47.20
N ARG A 191 -31.28 -17.51 -47.03
CA ARG A 191 -31.78 -18.78 -46.49
C ARG A 191 -31.34 -20.01 -47.31
N GLY A 192 -31.18 -21.14 -46.61
CA GLY A 192 -31.68 -22.44 -47.09
C GLY A 192 -30.64 -23.55 -47.26
N GLY A 193 -30.88 -24.68 -46.58
CA GLY A 193 -30.69 -26.00 -47.18
C GLY A 193 -29.40 -26.77 -46.87
N SER A 194 -29.47 -27.59 -45.81
CA SER A 194 -29.14 -29.03 -45.79
C SER A 194 -27.78 -29.57 -46.28
N THR A 195 -27.19 -30.37 -45.38
CA THR A 195 -26.47 -31.65 -45.56
C THR A 195 -25.05 -31.67 -46.12
N GLY A 196 -24.18 -32.37 -45.40
CA GLY A 196 -23.25 -33.31 -46.02
C GLY A 196 -21.77 -33.05 -45.73
N ALA A 197 -21.23 -33.79 -44.78
CA ALA A 197 -19.80 -33.98 -44.61
C ALA A 197 -19.18 -34.65 -45.85
N GLY A 198 -17.95 -34.27 -46.19
CA GLY A 198 -17.15 -34.95 -47.22
C GLY A 198 -15.87 -34.21 -47.60
N HIS A 199 -14.78 -34.46 -46.88
CA HIS A 199 -13.45 -34.43 -47.48
C HIS A 199 -13.30 -35.70 -48.35
N PRO A 200 -12.55 -35.73 -49.47
CA PRO A 200 -11.08 -35.60 -49.39
C PRO A 200 -10.33 -35.07 -50.65
N SER A 201 -9.03 -34.82 -50.43
CA SER A 201 -7.86 -35.05 -51.31
C SER A 201 -7.50 -34.12 -52.49
N ARG A 202 -6.44 -33.31 -52.24
CA ARG A 202 -5.13 -33.24 -52.94
C ARG A 202 -5.08 -32.99 -54.47
N ARG A 203 -4.60 -31.81 -54.89
CA ARG A 203 -3.18 -31.53 -55.26
C ARG A 203 -3.00 -30.17 -55.98
N SER A 204 -1.96 -29.46 -55.52
CA SER A 204 -1.05 -28.54 -56.23
C SER A 204 -1.60 -27.39 -57.09
N ARG A 205 -1.30 -26.17 -56.65
CA ARG A 205 -0.58 -25.22 -57.49
C ARG A 205 0.28 -24.32 -56.60
N THR A 206 1.59 -24.50 -56.68
CA THR A 206 2.60 -23.55 -56.21
C THR A 206 2.64 -22.35 -57.16
N PRO A 207 2.61 -21.12 -56.64
CA PRO A 207 3.30 -19.99 -57.23
C PRO A 207 4.66 -19.87 -56.54
N THR A 208 5.69 -20.33 -57.24
CA THR A 208 7.04 -19.77 -57.15
C THR A 208 7.04 -18.39 -57.80
N ASP A 209 7.97 -17.53 -57.38
CA ASP A 209 8.25 -16.17 -57.86
C ASP A 209 7.48 -15.00 -57.21
N ASP A 210 7.55 -14.92 -55.89
CA ASP A 210 7.57 -13.62 -55.21
C ASP A 210 9.02 -13.28 -54.89
N GLY A 211 9.80 -12.91 -55.92
CA GLY A 211 11.15 -12.35 -55.78
C GLY A 211 11.22 -11.02 -55.03
N GLY A 212 10.22 -10.72 -54.19
CA GLY A 212 10.07 -9.52 -53.37
C GLY A 212 9.69 -9.80 -51.91
N ALA A 213 9.83 -11.05 -51.43
CA ALA A 213 9.46 -11.42 -50.05
C ALA A 213 10.28 -10.71 -48.95
N TRP A 214 11.33 -9.96 -49.32
CA TRP A 214 12.15 -9.15 -48.43
C TRP A 214 12.53 -7.80 -49.06
N GLU A 215 11.65 -7.19 -49.87
CA GLU A 215 11.90 -5.87 -50.52
C GLU A 215 12.45 -4.83 -49.53
N PHE A 216 12.00 -4.84 -48.28
CA PHE A 216 12.56 -4.03 -47.20
C PHE A 216 14.09 -4.19 -47.03
N LEU A 217 14.62 -5.42 -46.99
CA LEU A 217 16.07 -5.66 -46.84
C LEU A 217 16.85 -5.21 -48.08
N ASP A 218 16.26 -5.37 -49.27
CA ASP A 218 16.87 -4.88 -50.51
C ASP A 218 16.87 -3.33 -50.57
N ASN A 219 15.84 -2.71 -50.00
CA ASN A 219 15.72 -1.26 -49.90
C ASN A 219 16.72 -0.65 -48.90
N LEU A 220 17.16 -1.38 -47.86
CA LEU A 220 18.18 -0.91 -46.90
C LEU A 220 19.59 -0.73 -47.49
N THR A 221 19.79 -0.96 -48.79
CA THR A 221 21.07 -0.73 -49.50
C THR A 221 21.63 0.69 -49.37
N ASN A 222 20.80 1.69 -49.03
CA ASN A 222 21.24 3.07 -48.77
C ASN A 222 21.69 3.33 -47.32
N CYS A 223 21.49 2.38 -46.39
CA CYS A 223 21.94 2.46 -45.00
C CYS A 223 23.36 1.88 -44.86
N ASN A 224 24.35 2.60 -45.40
CA ASN A 224 25.73 2.11 -45.52
C ASN A 224 26.46 1.85 -44.20
N THR A 225 25.91 2.33 -43.08
CA THR A 225 26.42 2.12 -41.72
C THR A 225 25.75 0.96 -40.99
N LEU A 226 24.69 0.35 -41.54
CA LEU A 226 23.91 -0.67 -40.83
C LEU A 226 24.77 -1.91 -40.50
N ALA A 227 25.07 -2.08 -39.22
CA ALA A 227 25.86 -3.18 -38.67
C ALA A 227 24.99 -4.32 -38.13
N GLU A 228 23.82 -4.00 -37.55
CA GLU A 228 22.99 -4.97 -36.84
C GLU A 228 21.49 -4.83 -37.14
N ILE A 229 20.82 -5.96 -37.42
CA ILE A 229 19.35 -6.02 -37.49
C ILE A 229 18.80 -7.28 -36.81
N PHE A 230 17.87 -7.12 -35.88
CA PHE A 230 17.25 -8.22 -35.12
C PHE A 230 15.75 -8.32 -35.42
N LEU A 231 15.32 -9.46 -35.98
CA LEU A 231 13.94 -9.67 -36.46
C LEU A 231 13.23 -10.90 -35.85
N ASN A 232 13.89 -11.66 -34.97
CA ASN A 232 13.37 -12.91 -34.40
C ASN A 232 12.08 -12.70 -33.59
N GLY A 233 11.23 -13.72 -33.46
CA GLY A 233 9.99 -13.62 -32.68
C GLY A 233 8.87 -12.79 -33.33
N ASN A 234 8.86 -12.68 -34.67
CA ASN A 234 7.81 -12.05 -35.50
C ASN A 234 7.06 -13.11 -36.35
N MET A 235 6.03 -12.70 -37.10
CA MET A 235 5.17 -13.59 -37.91
C MET A 235 5.68 -13.87 -39.34
N PHE A 236 6.99 -13.88 -39.58
CA PHE A 236 7.53 -14.21 -40.91
C PHE A 236 7.33 -15.70 -41.22
N ALA A 237 6.55 -16.02 -42.26
CA ALA A 237 6.09 -17.38 -42.54
C ALA A 237 7.13 -18.27 -43.28
N ASP A 238 8.22 -17.70 -43.79
CA ASP A 238 9.20 -18.39 -44.64
C ASP A 238 10.66 -18.18 -44.18
N VAL A 239 11.52 -19.17 -44.46
CA VAL A 239 12.96 -19.17 -44.14
C VAL A 239 13.67 -18.07 -44.95
N MET A 240 14.41 -17.16 -44.27
CA MET A 240 15.33 -16.21 -44.92
C MET A 240 16.26 -16.95 -45.89
N LEU A 241 16.20 -16.62 -47.19
CA LEU A 241 17.17 -17.10 -48.16
C LEU A 241 18.56 -16.53 -47.81
N SER A 242 19.53 -17.42 -47.65
CA SER A 242 20.93 -17.16 -47.28
C SER A 242 21.73 -16.31 -48.29
N SER A 243 21.06 -15.62 -49.22
CA SER A 243 21.66 -14.95 -50.39
C SER A 243 21.56 -13.43 -50.40
N VAL A 244 20.95 -12.76 -49.41
CA VAL A 244 21.02 -11.28 -49.27
C VAL A 244 22.25 -10.84 -48.46
N MET A 245 22.98 -11.78 -47.86
CA MET A 245 24.19 -11.50 -47.09
C MET A 245 25.45 -11.56 -47.96
N ARG A 246 25.78 -10.42 -48.61
CA ARG A 246 27.14 -9.84 -48.72
C ARG A 246 27.26 -8.84 -49.89
N ARG A 247 27.82 -7.65 -49.59
CA ARG A 247 29.25 -7.41 -49.85
C ARG A 247 29.90 -6.43 -48.86
N PRO A 248 31.23 -6.53 -48.67
CA PRO A 248 31.95 -6.09 -47.47
C PRO A 248 32.83 -4.84 -47.68
N GLY A 249 33.07 -4.13 -46.59
CA GLY A 249 34.15 -3.15 -46.41
C GLY A 249 33.73 -2.13 -45.34
N ARG A 250 34.36 -1.98 -44.18
CA ARG A 250 35.67 -2.37 -43.66
C ARG A 250 35.51 -2.53 -42.13
N GLY A 251 35.99 -3.63 -41.56
CA GLY A 251 36.14 -3.76 -40.09
C GLY A 251 35.36 -4.88 -39.41
N GLY A 252 35.52 -6.12 -39.90
CA GLY A 252 35.45 -7.37 -39.11
C GLY A 252 34.45 -7.48 -37.95
N GLY A 253 33.20 -7.82 -38.26
CA GLY A 253 32.23 -8.46 -37.36
C GLY A 253 31.11 -9.04 -38.22
N GLY A 254 30.91 -10.36 -38.21
CA GLY A 254 29.93 -11.01 -39.09
C GLY A 254 28.51 -10.80 -38.60
N LEU A 255 27.60 -10.39 -39.51
CA LEU A 255 26.16 -10.49 -39.28
C LEU A 255 25.79 -11.95 -39.03
N GLY A 256 25.22 -12.24 -37.86
CA GLY A 256 24.69 -13.54 -37.49
C GLY A 256 23.36 -13.36 -36.78
N LEU A 257 22.39 -14.25 -37.04
CA LEU A 257 21.25 -14.40 -36.14
C LEU A 257 21.77 -14.89 -34.80
N LEU A 258 21.71 -14.05 -33.77
CA LEU A 258 22.08 -14.40 -32.40
C LEU A 258 20.80 -14.63 -31.58
N ASP A 259 20.73 -15.79 -30.91
CA ASP A 259 19.71 -16.10 -29.92
C ASP A 259 19.98 -15.33 -28.61
N ALA A 260 18.95 -14.60 -28.15
CA ALA A 260 18.79 -13.90 -26.86
C ALA A 260 19.75 -12.73 -26.53
N PRO A 261 19.26 -11.56 -26.07
CA PRO A 261 20.13 -10.53 -25.49
C PRO A 261 20.61 -10.96 -24.09
N THR A 262 21.92 -10.97 -23.90
CA THR A 262 22.54 -10.87 -22.58
C THR A 262 22.41 -9.41 -22.09
N PRO A 263 22.07 -9.15 -20.82
CA PRO A 263 21.83 -7.80 -20.31
C PRO A 263 23.16 -7.09 -20.02
N LEU A 264 23.87 -6.62 -21.06
CA LEU A 264 25.21 -6.04 -20.88
C LEU A 264 25.54 -4.76 -21.68
N VAL A 265 24.56 -4.09 -22.31
CA VAL A 265 24.82 -2.82 -23.04
C VAL A 265 24.09 -1.59 -22.46
N ALA A 266 23.40 -1.73 -21.32
CA ALA A 266 22.76 -0.58 -20.65
C ALA A 266 23.75 0.42 -20.01
N ASN A 267 25.07 0.15 -20.01
CA ASN A 267 26.05 0.89 -19.21
C ASN A 267 27.13 1.65 -19.99
N TYR A 268 27.09 1.73 -21.32
CA TYR A 268 28.15 2.43 -22.07
C TYR A 268 27.82 3.85 -22.53
N VAL A 269 26.71 4.44 -22.09
CA VAL A 269 26.38 5.84 -22.43
C VAL A 269 25.94 6.61 -21.19
N LEU A 270 26.88 6.86 -20.28
CA LEU A 270 26.71 7.87 -19.24
C LEU A 270 28.06 8.53 -18.99
N HIS A 271 28.59 9.25 -19.99
CA HIS A 271 29.64 10.22 -19.73
C HIS A 271 29.84 11.29 -20.81
N GLN A 272 28.79 11.82 -21.45
CA GLN A 272 28.83 13.17 -22.06
C GLN A 272 27.45 13.83 -21.96
N ALA A 273 27.42 15.16 -21.77
CA ALA A 273 26.22 15.94 -21.58
C ALA A 273 25.31 15.89 -22.84
N ALA A 274 24.25 15.09 -22.79
CA ALA A 274 23.25 15.00 -23.84
C ALA A 274 21.96 15.72 -23.41
N ALA A 275 21.34 16.48 -24.31
CA ALA A 275 20.00 17.00 -24.10
C ALA A 275 18.99 15.86 -24.29
N THR A 276 18.28 15.49 -23.22
CA THR A 276 17.22 14.48 -23.25
C THR A 276 15.86 15.18 -23.27
N THR A 277 15.04 14.91 -24.29
CA THR A 277 13.65 15.38 -24.34
C THR A 277 12.73 14.19 -24.10
N THR A 278 12.03 14.18 -22.96
CA THR A 278 11.01 13.17 -22.65
C THR A 278 9.64 13.65 -23.13
N ILE A 279 9.05 12.97 -24.11
CA ILE A 279 7.70 13.27 -24.63
C ILE A 279 6.69 12.32 -23.96
N ARG A 280 5.66 12.88 -23.31
CA ARG A 280 4.58 12.11 -22.64
C ARG A 280 3.38 11.97 -23.59
N SER A 281 2.93 10.75 -23.87
CA SER A 281 1.66 10.47 -24.55
C SER A 281 0.77 9.55 -23.71
N SER A 282 -0.52 9.87 -23.60
CA SER A 282 -1.53 9.08 -22.88
C SER A 282 -2.30 8.10 -23.77
N THR A 283 -1.96 7.99 -25.06
CA THR A 283 -2.62 7.11 -26.02
C THR A 283 -1.63 6.04 -26.48
N GLY A 284 -2.00 4.77 -26.38
CA GLY A 284 -1.18 3.64 -26.88
C GLY A 284 -1.06 3.57 -28.41
N SER A 285 -1.25 4.69 -29.12
CA SER A 285 -1.18 4.80 -30.58
C SER A 285 0.10 5.51 -31.00
N VAL A 286 0.97 4.76 -31.66
CA VAL A 286 2.29 5.17 -32.16
C VAL A 286 2.20 6.29 -33.19
N ALA A 287 1.12 6.32 -34.00
CA ALA A 287 0.90 7.33 -35.03
C ALA A 287 0.81 8.76 -34.45
N SER A 288 0.22 8.92 -33.26
CA SER A 288 0.12 10.23 -32.60
C SER A 288 1.45 10.71 -32.01
N PHE A 289 2.26 9.77 -31.48
CA PHE A 289 3.58 10.05 -30.91
C PHE A 289 4.60 10.42 -31.98
N LEU A 290 4.65 9.67 -33.09
CA LEU A 290 5.63 9.87 -34.16
C LEU A 290 5.28 11.05 -35.09
N SER A 291 4.00 11.38 -35.27
CA SER A 291 3.58 12.62 -35.94
C SER A 291 4.10 13.87 -35.18
N GLY A 292 4.11 13.82 -33.84
CA GLY A 292 4.72 14.85 -33.00
C GLY A 292 6.25 14.97 -33.18
N MET A 293 6.95 13.85 -33.42
CA MET A 293 8.40 13.83 -33.63
C MET A 293 8.82 14.36 -35.01
N ALA A 294 8.08 14.04 -36.09
CA ALA A 294 8.34 14.59 -37.42
C ALA A 294 8.22 16.14 -37.47
N THR A 295 7.34 16.68 -36.61
CA THR A 295 7.18 18.14 -36.43
C THR A 295 8.37 18.77 -35.69
N LEU A 296 9.12 17.98 -34.90
CA LEU A 296 10.28 18.42 -34.13
C LEU A 296 11.55 18.49 -34.99
N ASP A 297 11.76 17.50 -35.87
CA ASP A 297 12.88 17.47 -36.84
C ASP A 297 12.79 18.67 -37.80
N ALA A 298 11.59 18.99 -38.29
CA ALA A 298 11.35 20.16 -39.15
C ALA A 298 11.61 21.51 -38.46
N LYS A 299 11.37 21.62 -37.14
CA LYS A 299 11.58 22.85 -36.35
C LYS A 299 13.02 23.06 -35.91
N LEU A 300 13.78 21.98 -35.69
CA LEU A 300 15.20 22.06 -35.34
C LEU A 300 16.07 22.41 -36.54
N VAL A 301 15.68 22.01 -37.76
CA VAL A 301 16.33 22.48 -39.00
C VAL A 301 16.19 23.99 -39.19
N THR A 302 15.05 24.59 -38.80
CA THR A 302 14.81 26.03 -38.94
C THR A 302 15.61 26.88 -37.94
N VAL A 303 15.83 26.38 -36.72
CA VAL A 303 16.59 27.10 -35.68
C VAL A 303 18.09 27.19 -36.01
N VAL A 304 18.65 26.21 -36.73
CA VAL A 304 20.08 26.22 -37.10
C VAL A 304 20.36 27.11 -38.32
N GLU A 305 19.39 27.31 -39.22
CA GLU A 305 19.54 28.23 -40.35
C GLU A 305 19.38 29.72 -39.96
N GLU A 306 18.68 30.03 -38.85
CA GLU A 306 18.49 31.43 -38.38
C GLU A 306 19.65 32.00 -37.55
N GLU A 307 20.60 31.19 -37.05
CA GLU A 307 21.76 31.67 -36.26
C GLU A 307 22.99 32.05 -37.11
N GLY A 308 22.82 32.18 -38.43
CA GLY A 308 23.88 32.39 -39.40
C GLY A 308 24.12 33.84 -39.87
N GLU A 309 23.74 34.89 -39.14
CA GLU A 309 24.08 36.28 -39.50
C GLU A 309 24.26 37.18 -38.25
N ALA A 310 25.50 37.31 -37.76
CA ALA A 310 25.95 38.48 -37.00
C ALA A 310 27.48 38.61 -37.07
N GLU A 311 27.91 39.72 -37.67
CA GLU A 311 29.28 40.06 -38.08
C GLU A 311 30.29 40.21 -36.91
N GLU A 312 31.54 39.88 -37.25
CA GLU A 312 32.76 40.22 -36.52
C GLU A 312 33.01 41.75 -36.55
N ASP A 313 33.45 42.33 -35.42
CA ASP A 313 34.33 43.49 -35.47
C ASP A 313 35.40 43.43 -34.36
N ASP A 314 36.64 43.55 -34.81
CA ASP A 314 37.91 43.38 -34.10
C ASP A 314 38.32 44.67 -33.36
N GLY A 315 39.12 44.56 -32.28
CA GLY A 315 39.95 45.70 -31.87
C GLY A 315 40.43 45.81 -30.41
N ASN A 316 41.38 44.96 -30.03
CA ASN A 316 42.63 45.29 -29.31
C ASN A 316 42.77 46.64 -28.55
N SER A 317 43.10 46.60 -27.24
CA SER A 317 44.28 47.31 -26.65
C SER A 317 44.36 47.26 -25.11
N ALA A 318 45.60 47.28 -24.63
CA ALA A 318 46.08 47.11 -23.26
C ALA A 318 46.06 48.39 -22.39
N GLY A 319 46.21 48.26 -21.06
CA GLY A 319 46.75 49.37 -20.24
C GLY A 319 46.36 49.45 -18.75
N ASN A 320 47.19 48.86 -17.89
CA ASN A 320 47.88 49.44 -16.72
C ASN A 320 47.16 50.33 -15.65
N ALA A 321 47.42 49.96 -14.38
CA ALA A 321 47.79 50.76 -13.20
C ALA A 321 46.80 51.73 -12.48
N GLY A 322 46.82 51.66 -11.13
CA GLY A 322 47.01 52.87 -10.30
C GLY A 322 45.97 53.24 -9.22
N ALA A 323 46.28 52.90 -7.96
CA ALA A 323 46.27 53.73 -6.74
C ALA A 323 45.06 54.62 -6.30
N ALA A 324 44.66 54.39 -5.04
CA ALA A 324 44.43 55.35 -3.93
C ALA A 324 43.30 56.40 -3.99
N GLY A 325 42.55 56.54 -2.87
CA GLY A 325 41.92 57.82 -2.51
C GLY A 325 40.69 57.75 -1.60
N ARG A 326 40.79 58.39 -0.42
CA ARG A 326 39.80 58.58 0.65
C ARG A 326 38.56 59.42 0.27
N GLY A 327 37.44 59.14 0.96
CA GLY A 327 36.66 60.13 1.74
C GLY A 327 35.40 60.76 1.12
N GLY A 328 34.34 60.88 1.95
CA GLY A 328 33.30 61.92 1.79
C GLY A 328 31.84 61.46 1.90
N GLU A 329 31.14 61.90 2.95
CA GLU A 329 29.68 61.86 3.11
C GLU A 329 28.95 62.81 2.13
N GLN A 330 27.79 62.42 1.59
CA GLN A 330 26.47 63.02 1.89
C GLN A 330 25.34 62.55 0.94
N ARG A 331 24.18 62.37 1.58
CA ARG A 331 22.78 62.12 1.16
C ARG A 331 22.34 62.42 -0.29
N GLY A 332 21.49 61.53 -0.81
CA GLY A 332 20.50 61.79 -1.87
C GLY A 332 19.63 60.54 -2.12
N ASP A 333 18.32 60.69 -1.91
CA ASP A 333 17.27 59.67 -1.97
C ASP A 333 17.10 58.98 -3.35
N CYS A 334 16.58 57.75 -3.32
CA CYS A 334 15.60 57.15 -4.27
C CYS A 334 15.75 55.60 -4.39
N ASP A 335 14.90 54.91 -3.64
CA ASP A 335 14.04 53.78 -4.07
C ASP A 335 14.61 52.43 -4.55
N THR A 336 13.99 51.37 -4.02
CA THR A 336 13.94 49.96 -4.47
C THR A 336 15.22 49.10 -4.49
N ARG A 337 15.32 48.14 -3.56
CA ARG A 337 15.31 46.68 -3.89
C ARG A 337 15.48 45.77 -2.67
N CYS A 338 14.69 44.69 -2.70
CA CYS A 338 14.72 43.53 -1.82
C CYS A 338 16.13 42.94 -1.63
N THR A 339 16.56 42.81 -0.38
CA THR A 339 17.65 41.94 0.04
C THR A 339 17.11 40.57 0.43
N HIS A 340 17.42 39.53 -0.33
CA HIS A 340 17.46 38.16 0.18
C HIS A 340 18.92 37.85 0.55
N THR A 341 19.22 37.90 1.84
CA THR A 341 20.48 37.42 2.42
C THR A 341 20.21 36.03 2.99
N THR A 342 20.85 35.02 2.40
CA THR A 342 20.83 33.64 2.89
C THR A 342 21.65 33.54 4.18
N LEU A 343 20.99 33.34 5.31
CA LEU A 343 21.62 33.08 6.61
C LEU A 343 21.77 31.56 6.81
N PHE A 344 23.02 31.10 6.87
CA PHE A 344 23.42 29.76 7.32
C PHE A 344 23.04 29.54 8.79
N TRP A 345 22.32 28.46 9.09
CA TRP A 345 22.16 27.94 10.45
C TRP A 345 23.17 26.83 10.71
N SER A 346 24.08 27.06 11.66
CA SER A 346 24.92 26.03 12.28
C SER A 346 24.27 25.57 13.58
N SER A 347 23.94 24.28 13.70
CA SER A 347 23.60 23.63 14.96
C SER A 347 24.76 22.73 15.42
N PRO A 348 25.20 22.78 16.69
CA PRO A 348 26.20 21.88 17.22
C PRO A 348 25.52 20.65 17.83
N LEU A 349 25.78 19.45 17.29
CA LEU A 349 25.48 18.19 17.99
C LEU A 349 26.79 17.59 18.49
N LEU A 350 26.90 17.56 19.82
CA LEU A 350 27.90 16.80 20.55
C LEU A 350 27.79 15.31 20.18
N CYS A 351 28.89 14.72 19.71
CA CYS A 351 29.12 13.30 19.83
C CYS A 351 30.54 13.10 20.36
N SER A 352 30.64 12.75 21.64
CA SER A 352 31.86 12.30 22.27
C SER A 352 32.00 10.80 22.07
N THR A 353 32.95 10.37 21.25
CA THR A 353 33.62 9.07 21.41
C THR A 353 35.07 9.20 20.99
N THR A 354 35.93 8.67 21.85
CA THR A 354 37.39 8.73 21.88
C THR A 354 38.06 7.96 20.75
N MET A 355 39.07 8.62 20.16
CA MET A 355 40.34 8.17 19.54
C MET A 355 40.40 6.87 18.74
N GLU A 356 40.93 7.00 17.50
CA GLU A 356 42.21 6.37 17.16
C GLU A 356 42.96 7.22 16.11
N SER A 357 44.26 7.38 16.35
CA SER A 357 45.21 8.12 15.51
C SER A 357 45.86 7.20 14.49
N GLY A 358 45.91 7.59 13.22
CA GLY A 358 46.77 6.89 12.24
C GLY A 358 46.73 7.46 10.83
N GLY A 359 47.87 8.00 10.39
CA GLY A 359 48.37 7.88 9.01
C GLY A 359 47.76 8.78 7.94
N ALA A 360 48.48 9.84 7.58
CA ALA A 360 48.33 10.51 6.30
C ALA A 360 48.89 9.61 5.17
N GLY A 361 48.09 9.38 4.13
CA GLY A 361 48.50 8.73 2.88
C GLY A 361 47.34 8.75 1.89
N GLY A 362 47.43 9.61 0.88
CA GLY A 362 46.36 9.85 -0.07
C GLY A 362 46.22 8.74 -1.11
N GLU A 363 44.99 8.27 -1.26
CA GLU A 363 44.37 7.77 -2.50
C GLU A 363 42.91 8.23 -2.45
N GLY A 364 42.31 8.57 -3.59
CA GLY A 364 40.97 9.15 -3.66
C GLY A 364 39.90 8.19 -3.12
N GLU A 365 39.58 8.28 -1.84
CA GLU A 365 38.44 7.60 -1.24
C GLU A 365 37.16 8.20 -1.80
N THR A 366 36.48 7.45 -2.66
CA THR A 366 35.06 7.69 -2.93
C THR A 366 34.33 7.63 -1.60
N ALA A 367 33.61 8.70 -1.25
CA ALA A 367 32.93 8.78 0.03
C ALA A 367 31.98 7.56 0.19
N GLY A 368 32.32 6.64 1.09
CA GLY A 368 31.49 5.48 1.39
C GLY A 368 30.11 5.90 1.90
N TRP A 369 29.08 5.11 1.60
CA TRP A 369 27.72 5.34 2.07
C TRP A 369 27.68 5.33 3.61
N ARG A 370 27.24 6.45 4.22
CA ARG A 370 27.25 6.65 5.68
C ARG A 370 25.95 6.23 6.38
N PHE A 371 25.10 5.45 5.73
CA PHE A 371 23.87 4.97 6.37
C PHE A 371 24.22 3.91 7.43
N GLY A 372 23.57 3.98 8.60
CA GLY A 372 23.72 2.98 9.66
C GLY A 372 22.99 1.66 9.35
N ALA A 373 23.15 0.67 10.22
CA ALA A 373 22.40 -0.58 10.14
C ALA A 373 20.88 -0.34 10.26
N ALA A 374 20.09 -1.27 9.71
CA ALA A 374 18.63 -1.24 9.82
C ALA A 374 18.19 -1.17 11.29
N ASN A 375 17.10 -0.44 11.56
CA ASN A 375 16.59 -0.23 12.92
C ASN A 375 16.21 -1.58 13.57
N PRO A 376 16.94 -2.03 14.62
CA PRO A 376 16.70 -3.34 15.22
C PRO A 376 15.35 -3.41 15.94
N ALA A 377 14.87 -2.31 16.54
CA ALA A 377 13.56 -2.27 17.19
C ALA A 377 12.42 -2.49 16.17
N LEU A 378 12.57 -1.95 14.96
CA LEU A 378 11.60 -2.15 13.89
C LEU A 378 11.61 -3.60 13.38
N ALA A 379 12.78 -4.22 13.26
CA ALA A 379 12.90 -5.62 12.86
C ALA A 379 12.19 -6.55 13.86
N VAL A 380 12.40 -6.34 15.16
CA VAL A 380 11.72 -7.08 16.23
C VAL A 380 10.21 -6.86 16.17
N ALA A 381 9.75 -5.61 16.12
CA ALA A 381 8.32 -5.27 16.06
C ALA A 381 7.63 -5.92 14.84
N GLY A 382 8.27 -5.90 13.66
CA GLY A 382 7.74 -6.54 12.46
C GLY A 382 7.60 -8.05 12.61
N SER A 383 8.60 -8.70 13.22
CA SER A 383 8.64 -10.15 13.43
C SER A 383 7.58 -10.68 14.40
N GLN A 384 7.13 -9.86 15.36
CA GLN A 384 6.13 -10.21 16.36
C GLN A 384 4.68 -10.09 15.87
N SER A 385 4.47 -9.60 14.65
CA SER A 385 3.12 -9.45 14.10
C SER A 385 2.48 -10.81 13.75
N ILE A 386 1.15 -10.90 13.91
CA ILE A 386 0.37 -12.04 13.39
C ILE A 386 0.67 -12.29 11.92
N ARG A 387 0.81 -11.22 11.11
CA ARG A 387 1.12 -11.35 9.69
C ARG A 387 2.46 -12.05 9.48
N ALA A 388 3.50 -11.68 10.23
CA ALA A 388 4.79 -12.34 10.14
C ALA A 388 4.73 -13.82 10.56
N ALA A 389 4.06 -14.12 11.69
CA ALA A 389 3.86 -15.48 12.16
C ALA A 389 3.13 -16.34 11.12
N VAL A 390 2.01 -15.85 10.60
CA VAL A 390 1.19 -16.56 9.60
C VAL A 390 1.94 -16.69 8.27
N THR A 391 2.61 -15.64 7.79
CA THR A 391 3.44 -15.70 6.57
C THR A 391 4.55 -16.75 6.69
N ARG A 392 5.15 -16.93 7.88
CA ARG A 392 6.12 -18.00 8.11
C ARG A 392 5.49 -19.38 7.90
N ILE A 393 4.28 -19.62 8.39
CA ILE A 393 3.55 -20.89 8.20
C ILE A 393 3.16 -21.08 6.73
N TYR A 394 2.71 -20.03 6.03
CA TYR A 394 2.40 -20.11 4.59
C TYR A 394 3.61 -20.52 3.75
N ARG A 395 4.84 -20.18 4.14
CA ARG A 395 6.06 -20.62 3.45
C ARG A 395 6.37 -22.11 3.62
N CYS A 396 5.70 -22.79 4.56
CA CYS A 396 5.84 -24.23 4.76
C CYS A 396 4.91 -25.06 3.86
N LEU A 397 3.96 -24.42 3.15
CA LEU A 397 3.11 -25.11 2.18
C LEU A 397 3.96 -25.82 1.12
N ASP A 398 3.61 -27.05 0.79
CA ASP A 398 4.32 -27.81 -0.23
C ASP A 398 3.93 -27.32 -1.63
N GLY A 399 4.83 -26.56 -2.27
CA GLY A 399 4.65 -26.04 -3.63
C GLY A 399 4.88 -27.06 -4.75
N SER A 400 5.23 -28.31 -4.41
CA SER A 400 5.73 -29.30 -5.39
C SER A 400 4.69 -30.27 -5.95
N GLY A 401 3.40 -30.16 -5.57
CA GLY A 401 2.34 -30.96 -6.21
C GLY A 401 1.13 -31.35 -5.38
N ASP A 402 0.93 -30.78 -4.18
CA ASP A 402 -0.30 -31.01 -3.43
C ASP A 402 -1.50 -30.31 -4.10
N ALA A 403 -2.43 -31.09 -4.63
CA ALA A 403 -3.64 -30.57 -5.29
C ALA A 403 -4.72 -30.11 -4.30
N ARG A 404 -4.54 -30.34 -2.98
CA ARG A 404 -5.53 -29.96 -1.97
C ARG A 404 -5.64 -28.44 -1.85
N PRO A 405 -6.87 -27.88 -1.77
CA PRO A 405 -7.05 -26.48 -1.44
C PRO A 405 -6.48 -26.17 -0.05
N VAL A 406 -5.85 -25.00 0.08
CA VAL A 406 -5.34 -24.48 1.35
C VAL A 406 -6.52 -24.11 2.25
N ALA A 407 -6.54 -24.58 3.49
CA ALA A 407 -7.47 -24.15 4.53
C ALA A 407 -6.81 -23.04 5.41
N PRO A 408 -7.16 -21.76 5.21
CA PRO A 408 -6.44 -20.62 5.80
C PRO A 408 -6.97 -20.27 7.20
N LEU A 409 -6.96 -21.24 8.11
CA LEU A 409 -7.52 -21.13 9.47
C LEU A 409 -6.72 -20.21 10.43
N ALA A 410 -5.68 -19.54 9.93
CA ALA A 410 -4.92 -18.55 10.67
C ALA A 410 -5.31 -17.09 10.35
N HIS A 411 -6.04 -16.87 9.25
CA HIS A 411 -6.31 -15.53 8.75
C HIS A 411 -7.40 -14.80 9.54
N GLY A 412 -7.31 -13.47 9.62
CA GLY A 412 -8.24 -12.63 10.39
C GLY A 412 -9.21 -11.83 9.53
N ASP A 413 -9.42 -12.24 8.28
CA ASP A 413 -10.30 -11.57 7.32
C ASP A 413 -11.34 -12.56 6.78
N PRO A 414 -12.60 -12.43 7.21
CA PRO A 414 -13.67 -13.25 6.67
C PRO A 414 -14.09 -12.82 5.26
N SER A 415 -13.83 -11.56 4.85
CA SER A 415 -14.34 -11.01 3.57
C SER A 415 -13.74 -11.66 2.33
N ALA A 416 -12.69 -12.47 2.49
CA ALA A 416 -12.15 -13.32 1.44
C ALA A 416 -13.12 -14.45 1.01
N PHE A 417 -14.10 -14.78 1.85
CA PHE A 417 -15.11 -15.81 1.56
C PHE A 417 -16.42 -15.19 1.11
N ALA A 418 -17.08 -15.83 0.14
CA ALA A 418 -18.33 -15.33 -0.44
C ALA A 418 -19.47 -15.20 0.59
N CYS A 419 -19.44 -15.99 1.67
CA CYS A 419 -20.41 -15.92 2.77
C CYS A 419 -20.29 -14.67 3.66
N PHE A 420 -19.23 -13.86 3.50
CA PHE A 420 -18.96 -12.66 4.29
C PHE A 420 -18.74 -11.42 3.40
N ARG A 421 -19.57 -11.25 2.37
CA ARG A 421 -19.54 -10.03 1.54
C ARG A 421 -20.06 -8.82 2.30
N ALA A 422 -19.62 -7.62 1.88
CA ALA A 422 -20.15 -6.37 2.40
C ALA A 422 -21.63 -6.18 2.01
N ALA A 423 -22.37 -5.42 2.83
CA ALA A 423 -23.74 -5.06 2.52
C ALA A 423 -23.82 -4.20 1.24
N PRO A 424 -24.78 -4.46 0.32
CA PRO A 424 -24.97 -3.64 -0.87
C PRO A 424 -25.14 -2.14 -0.55
N ALA A 425 -25.87 -1.82 0.52
CA ALA A 425 -26.03 -0.44 0.99
C ALA A 425 -24.68 0.24 1.32
N ALA A 426 -23.70 -0.51 1.82
CA ALA A 426 -22.38 0.03 2.12
C ALA A 426 -21.56 0.25 0.84
N THR A 427 -21.58 -0.69 -0.11
CA THR A 427 -20.90 -0.53 -1.42
C THR A 427 -21.50 0.62 -2.22
N ASP A 428 -22.83 0.76 -2.19
CA ASP A 428 -23.56 1.84 -2.86
C ASP A 428 -23.23 3.20 -2.24
N ALA A 429 -23.11 3.26 -0.91
CA ALA A 429 -22.70 4.49 -0.21
C ALA A 429 -21.30 4.94 -0.64
N VAL A 430 -20.34 4.01 -0.76
CA VAL A 430 -18.98 4.33 -1.23
C VAL A 430 -18.99 4.76 -2.70
N ALA A 431 -19.72 4.03 -3.55
CA ALA A 431 -19.87 4.40 -4.96
C ALA A 431 -20.49 5.80 -5.11
N ALA A 432 -21.55 6.10 -4.36
CA ALA A 432 -22.20 7.40 -4.37
C ALA A 432 -21.27 8.51 -3.86
N ALA A 433 -20.52 8.27 -2.78
CA ALA A 433 -19.55 9.22 -2.26
C ALA A 433 -18.40 9.47 -3.26
N ALA A 434 -17.86 8.43 -3.88
CA ALA A 434 -16.85 8.55 -4.92
C ALA A 434 -17.38 9.36 -6.12
N ALA A 435 -18.62 9.08 -6.55
CA ALA A 435 -19.27 9.77 -7.67
C ALA A 435 -19.74 11.21 -7.36
N ALA A 436 -19.66 11.67 -6.10
CA ALA A 436 -20.21 12.95 -5.64
C ALA A 436 -19.43 14.18 -6.13
N SER A 437 -19.28 14.36 -7.45
CA SER A 437 -18.71 15.55 -8.10
C SER A 437 -17.35 16.00 -7.54
N GLY A 438 -16.51 15.06 -7.06
CA GLY A 438 -15.20 15.35 -6.48
C GLY A 438 -15.22 15.91 -5.06
N LYS A 439 -16.38 15.95 -4.39
CA LYS A 439 -16.56 16.50 -3.03
C LYS A 439 -15.64 15.85 -1.98
N TYR A 440 -15.22 14.62 -2.18
CA TYR A 440 -14.39 13.88 -1.22
C TYR A 440 -13.04 13.47 -1.80
N ASN A 441 -12.50 14.22 -2.77
CA ASN A 441 -11.21 13.90 -3.40
C ASN A 441 -10.02 14.65 -2.78
N HIS A 442 -10.27 15.63 -1.92
CA HIS A 442 -9.26 16.47 -1.29
C HIS A 442 -8.89 15.99 0.12
N TYR A 443 -7.80 16.50 0.69
CA TYR A 443 -7.42 16.21 2.08
C TYR A 443 -8.54 16.55 3.07
N SER A 444 -8.60 15.78 4.16
CA SER A 444 -9.58 16.00 5.24
C SER A 444 -8.97 16.77 6.42
N PRO A 445 -9.78 17.31 7.36
CA PRO A 445 -9.29 17.71 8.69
C PRO A 445 -8.55 16.59 9.41
N ALA A 446 -7.60 16.94 10.30
CA ALA A 446 -6.84 15.94 11.06
C ALA A 446 -7.75 14.97 11.84
N VAL A 447 -8.88 15.47 12.34
CA VAL A 447 -9.93 14.70 13.03
C VAL A 447 -10.77 13.82 12.09
N GLY A 448 -10.77 14.09 10.79
CA GLY A 448 -11.72 13.54 9.82
C GLY A 448 -12.78 14.56 9.38
N ILE A 449 -13.60 14.22 8.39
CA ILE A 449 -14.67 15.11 7.92
C ILE A 449 -15.82 15.17 8.92
N ALA A 450 -16.36 16.36 9.15
CA ALA A 450 -17.37 16.60 10.19
C ALA A 450 -18.60 15.68 10.11
N PRO A 451 -19.20 15.40 8.93
CA PRO A 451 -20.34 14.48 8.85
C PRO A 451 -20.01 13.06 9.34
N ALA A 452 -18.79 12.59 9.09
CA ALA A 452 -18.35 11.27 9.50
C ALA A 452 -18.08 11.19 11.01
N CYS A 453 -17.42 12.21 11.58
CA CYS A 453 -17.23 12.30 13.04
C CYS A 453 -18.58 12.35 13.77
N SER A 454 -19.53 13.15 13.28
CA SER A 454 -20.88 13.23 13.84
C SER A 454 -21.64 11.90 13.73
N ALA A 455 -21.49 11.18 12.61
CA ALA A 455 -22.13 9.88 12.43
C ALA A 455 -21.60 8.83 13.40
N VAL A 456 -20.27 8.79 13.64
CA VAL A 456 -19.67 7.91 14.64
C VAL A 456 -20.14 8.28 16.04
N ALA A 457 -20.10 9.57 16.40
CA ALA A 457 -20.54 10.03 17.71
C ALA A 457 -22.01 9.66 17.97
N ALA A 458 -22.89 9.89 16.98
CA ALA A 458 -24.29 9.52 17.06
C ALA A 458 -24.50 7.99 17.13
N HIS A 459 -23.69 7.21 16.40
CA HIS A 459 -23.74 5.75 16.44
C HIS A 459 -23.39 5.21 17.84
N LEU A 460 -22.27 5.65 18.41
CA LEU A 460 -21.82 5.23 19.74
C LEU A 460 -22.80 5.69 20.84
N SER A 461 -23.35 6.91 20.72
CA SER A 461 -24.30 7.46 21.71
C SER A 461 -25.58 6.65 21.88
N ARG A 462 -25.94 5.76 20.93
CA ARG A 462 -27.15 4.92 21.03
C ARG A 462 -27.09 3.92 22.19
N GLU A 463 -25.90 3.52 22.58
CA GLU A 463 -25.67 2.44 23.55
C GLU A 463 -25.01 2.94 24.84
N LEU A 464 -24.78 4.25 24.92
CA LEU A 464 -24.17 4.92 26.05
C LEU A 464 -25.23 5.70 26.85
N PRO A 465 -25.06 5.86 28.17
CA PRO A 465 -26.01 6.63 28.98
C PRO A 465 -25.93 8.16 28.73
N TYR A 466 -25.07 8.60 27.81
CA TYR A 466 -24.86 10.00 27.44
C TYR A 466 -24.42 10.12 25.98
N ALA A 467 -24.51 11.35 25.45
CA ALA A 467 -24.07 11.64 24.09
C ALA A 467 -22.56 11.85 24.01
N VAL A 468 -21.91 11.16 23.08
CA VAL A 468 -20.53 11.42 22.66
C VAL A 468 -20.51 12.67 21.82
N SER A 469 -19.58 13.59 22.10
CA SER A 469 -19.39 14.78 21.27
C SER A 469 -18.66 14.40 19.98
N PRO A 470 -19.04 14.94 18.81
CA PRO A 470 -18.23 14.81 17.59
C PRO A 470 -16.80 15.35 17.74
N ALA A 471 -16.56 16.26 18.70
CA ALA A 471 -15.22 16.77 19.00
C ALA A 471 -14.33 15.75 19.75
N ASP A 472 -14.95 14.73 20.36
CA ASP A 472 -14.26 13.66 21.07
C ASP A 472 -14.01 12.44 20.15
N VAL A 473 -14.26 12.58 18.84
CA VAL A 473 -14.08 11.54 17.83
C VAL A 473 -13.00 11.92 16.82
N VAL A 474 -12.06 11.00 16.58
CA VAL A 474 -10.99 11.13 15.60
C VAL A 474 -10.99 9.93 14.65
N LEU A 475 -11.12 10.17 13.35
CA LEU A 475 -11.09 9.12 12.33
C LEU A 475 -9.67 8.66 12.05
N THR A 476 -9.51 7.36 11.82
CA THR A 476 -8.21 6.68 11.64
C THR A 476 -8.23 5.75 10.44
N ALA A 477 -7.04 5.40 9.93
CA ALA A 477 -6.87 4.46 8.80
C ALA A 477 -7.10 2.99 9.24
N GLY A 478 -8.29 2.73 9.76
CA GLY A 478 -8.67 1.51 10.50
C GLY A 478 -8.05 1.44 11.90
N CYS A 479 -8.50 0.47 12.71
CA CYS A 479 -8.07 0.34 14.11
C CYS A 479 -6.56 0.18 14.30
N ASN A 480 -5.83 -0.41 13.34
CA ASN A 480 -4.37 -0.50 13.46
C ASN A 480 -3.69 0.87 13.57
N HIS A 481 -4.22 1.88 12.87
CA HIS A 481 -3.75 3.25 13.02
C HIS A 481 -4.21 3.84 14.37
N ALA A 482 -5.41 3.51 14.84
CA ALA A 482 -5.86 3.90 16.17
C ALA A 482 -4.92 3.40 17.29
N VAL A 483 -4.50 2.12 17.22
CA VAL A 483 -3.52 1.53 18.13
C VAL A 483 -2.18 2.26 18.08
N GLU A 484 -1.67 2.51 16.87
CA GLU A 484 -0.42 3.25 16.67
C GLU A 484 -0.47 4.66 17.29
N ILE A 485 -1.56 5.39 17.08
CA ILE A 485 -1.75 6.72 17.66
C ILE A 485 -1.74 6.63 19.18
N MET A 486 -2.53 5.72 19.77
CA MET A 486 -2.65 5.63 21.23
C MET A 486 -1.32 5.24 21.89
N MET A 487 -0.58 4.28 21.35
CA MET A 487 0.72 3.91 21.90
C MET A 487 1.73 5.05 21.81
N SER A 488 1.71 5.83 20.72
CA SER A 488 2.62 6.98 20.54
C SER A 488 2.24 8.19 21.42
N VAL A 489 0.94 8.44 21.59
CA VAL A 489 0.42 9.50 22.48
C VAL A 489 0.78 9.22 23.93
N LEU A 490 0.72 7.96 24.37
CA LEU A 490 1.04 7.56 25.74
C LEU A 490 2.55 7.37 26.00
N ALA A 491 3.39 7.35 24.97
CA ALA A 491 4.85 7.17 25.06
C ALA A 491 5.59 8.38 25.64
N SER A 492 5.19 8.81 26.83
CA SER A 492 5.91 9.80 27.62
C SER A 492 7.05 9.12 28.39
N PRO A 493 8.18 9.79 28.64
CA PRO A 493 9.31 9.20 29.36
C PRO A 493 8.89 8.60 30.70
N GLY A 494 9.23 7.33 30.91
CA GLY A 494 8.96 6.59 32.14
C GLY A 494 7.54 6.02 32.28
N ALA A 495 6.60 6.34 31.38
CA ALA A 495 5.25 5.78 31.41
C ALA A 495 5.24 4.29 31.03
N ASN A 496 4.27 3.53 31.56
CA ASN A 496 3.99 2.17 31.11
C ASN A 496 2.50 1.90 30.86
N VAL A 497 2.22 0.90 30.03
CA VAL A 497 0.86 0.43 29.69
C VAL A 497 0.67 -1.05 30.01
N LEU A 498 -0.51 -1.43 30.49
CA LEU A 498 -0.87 -2.83 30.74
C LEU A 498 -1.60 -3.41 29.52
N LEU A 499 -1.12 -4.55 29.01
CA LEU A 499 -1.63 -5.23 27.82
C LEU A 499 -2.09 -6.65 28.16
N PRO A 500 -3.13 -7.19 27.50
CA PRO A 500 -3.61 -8.54 27.78
C PRO A 500 -2.69 -9.62 27.20
N ARG A 501 -2.63 -10.77 27.85
CA ARG A 501 -2.01 -12.01 27.37
C ARG A 501 -2.97 -13.20 27.54
N PRO A 502 -3.29 -13.95 26.46
CA PRO A 502 -2.96 -13.63 25.08
C PRO A 502 -3.61 -12.33 24.61
N GLY A 503 -3.00 -11.67 23.63
CA GLY A 503 -3.49 -10.39 23.13
C GLY A 503 -3.15 -10.14 21.66
N TYR A 504 -3.77 -9.12 21.08
CA TYR A 504 -3.47 -8.69 19.72
C TYR A 504 -2.05 -8.05 19.68
N PRO A 505 -1.06 -8.63 18.97
CA PRO A 505 0.35 -8.25 19.14
C PRO A 505 0.70 -6.81 18.73
N LEU A 506 -0.16 -6.15 17.96
CA LEU A 506 0.11 -4.80 17.47
C LEU A 506 0.32 -3.80 18.60
N TYR A 507 -0.37 -3.95 19.74
CA TYR A 507 -0.20 -3.08 20.90
C TYR A 507 1.24 -3.14 21.41
N ALA A 508 1.74 -4.34 21.71
CA ALA A 508 3.11 -4.54 22.19
C ALA A 508 4.15 -4.07 21.16
N SER A 509 3.95 -4.39 19.87
CA SER A 509 4.87 -3.95 18.81
C SER A 509 4.92 -2.43 18.66
N ARG A 510 3.78 -1.74 18.78
CA ARG A 510 3.72 -0.26 18.70
C ARG A 510 4.21 0.41 19.97
N ALA A 511 3.94 -0.15 21.15
CA ALA A 511 4.50 0.32 22.42
C ALA A 511 6.03 0.25 22.38
N ALA A 512 6.60 -0.91 22.03
CA ALA A 512 8.03 -1.11 21.89
C ALA A 512 8.69 -0.13 20.91
N LEU A 513 8.10 0.06 19.72
CA LEU A 513 8.63 0.98 18.71
C LEU A 513 8.58 2.44 19.16
N SER A 514 7.60 2.79 19.99
CA SER A 514 7.44 4.14 20.53
C SER A 514 8.26 4.38 21.80
N GLY A 515 8.98 3.38 22.31
CA GLY A 515 9.70 3.45 23.58
C GLY A 515 8.78 3.49 24.82
N LEU A 516 7.52 3.06 24.68
CA LEU A 516 6.57 2.91 25.78
C LEU A 516 6.77 1.53 26.42
N GLU A 517 7.12 1.51 27.71
CA GLU A 517 7.17 0.26 28.47
C GLU A 517 5.78 -0.38 28.49
N PHE A 518 5.71 -1.70 28.33
CA PHE A 518 4.45 -2.43 28.46
C PHE A 518 4.63 -3.67 29.33
N ARG A 519 3.58 -4.02 30.07
CA ARG A 519 3.53 -5.20 30.95
C ARG A 519 2.29 -6.01 30.60
N HIS A 520 2.41 -7.34 30.64
CA HIS A 520 1.29 -8.22 30.32
C HIS A 520 0.55 -8.66 31.57
N PHE A 521 -0.77 -8.44 31.62
CA PHE A 521 -1.67 -9.13 32.54
C PHE A 521 -2.30 -10.34 31.84
N ASP A 522 -2.70 -11.35 32.61
CA ASP A 522 -3.23 -12.59 32.04
C ASP A 522 -4.74 -12.54 31.85
N LEU A 523 -5.21 -13.23 30.81
CA LEU A 523 -6.60 -13.62 30.64
C LEU A 523 -6.74 -15.08 31.10
N LEU A 524 -7.72 -15.35 31.93
CA LEU A 524 -7.86 -16.62 32.66
C LEU A 524 -8.60 -17.67 31.82
N PRO A 525 -7.92 -18.70 31.28
CA PRO A 525 -8.56 -19.65 30.39
C PRO A 525 -9.66 -20.47 31.06
N ASP A 526 -9.58 -20.71 32.37
CA ASP A 526 -10.57 -21.47 33.14
C ASP A 526 -11.73 -20.61 33.67
N SER A 527 -11.70 -19.30 33.39
CA SER A 527 -12.73 -18.33 33.78
C SER A 527 -13.20 -17.55 32.56
N GLU A 528 -13.49 -18.27 31.48
CA GLU A 528 -14.02 -17.70 30.23
C GLU A 528 -13.15 -16.57 29.64
N TRP A 529 -11.84 -16.63 29.87
CA TRP A 529 -10.87 -15.61 29.46
C TRP A 529 -11.10 -14.23 30.09
N GLU A 530 -11.73 -14.16 31.26
CA GLU A 530 -11.81 -12.93 32.06
C GLU A 530 -10.41 -12.38 32.37
N VAL A 531 -10.33 -11.06 32.49
CA VAL A 531 -9.14 -10.33 32.93
C VAL A 531 -8.78 -10.74 34.36
N ASP A 532 -7.53 -11.13 34.60
CA ASP A 532 -6.99 -11.27 35.95
C ASP A 532 -6.77 -9.90 36.60
N LEU A 533 -7.82 -9.40 37.27
CA LEU A 533 -7.81 -8.09 37.93
C LEU A 533 -6.78 -8.01 39.07
N ALA A 534 -6.51 -9.12 39.75
CA ALA A 534 -5.48 -9.16 40.80
C ALA A 534 -4.08 -9.02 40.18
N GLY A 535 -3.83 -9.70 39.05
CA GLY A 535 -2.62 -9.54 38.26
C GLY A 535 -2.46 -8.10 37.75
N VAL A 536 -3.54 -7.46 37.29
CA VAL A 536 -3.53 -6.04 36.89
C VAL A 536 -3.12 -5.12 38.05
N GLU A 537 -3.72 -5.28 39.23
CA GLU A 537 -3.37 -4.48 40.42
C GLU A 537 -1.91 -4.71 40.85
N ALA A 538 -1.40 -5.95 40.74
CA ALA A 538 -0.03 -6.29 41.11
C ALA A 538 1.04 -5.75 40.13
N LEU A 539 0.70 -5.60 38.86
CA LEU A 539 1.61 -5.10 37.82
C LEU A 539 1.66 -3.58 37.74
N ALA A 540 0.60 -2.91 38.18
CA ALA A 540 0.48 -1.47 38.13
C ALA A 540 1.44 -0.78 39.12
N ASP A 541 2.00 0.35 38.71
CA ASP A 541 2.85 1.19 39.55
C ASP A 541 2.51 2.68 39.42
N ALA A 542 3.39 3.54 39.94
CA ALA A 542 3.25 4.99 39.87
C ALA A 542 3.23 5.56 38.44
N ASN A 543 3.77 4.81 37.47
CA ASN A 543 3.95 5.23 36.09
C ASN A 543 2.99 4.55 35.10
N THR A 544 2.15 3.63 35.57
CA THR A 544 1.10 3.03 34.73
C THR A 544 0.06 4.08 34.37
N VAL A 545 -0.21 4.26 33.07
CA VAL A 545 -1.14 5.30 32.57
C VAL A 545 -2.41 4.74 31.94
N ALA A 546 -2.40 3.49 31.50
CA ALA A 546 -3.53 2.86 30.83
C ALA A 546 -3.49 1.32 30.96
N MET A 547 -4.66 0.70 30.83
CA MET A 547 -4.79 -0.71 30.47
C MET A 547 -5.55 -0.84 29.15
N VAL A 548 -5.18 -1.82 28.33
CA VAL A 548 -5.88 -2.18 27.09
C VAL A 548 -6.77 -3.39 27.35
N ILE A 549 -8.03 -3.32 26.94
CA ILE A 549 -8.91 -4.49 26.84
C ILE A 549 -9.39 -4.64 25.39
N VAL A 550 -9.65 -5.88 24.97
CA VAL A 550 -10.22 -6.20 23.65
C VAL A 550 -11.50 -6.98 23.88
N ASN A 551 -12.65 -6.43 23.49
CA ASN A 551 -13.96 -7.02 23.75
C ASN A 551 -14.95 -6.71 22.61
N PRO A 552 -15.53 -7.72 21.94
CA PRO A 552 -15.21 -9.14 21.98
C PRO A 552 -13.75 -9.46 21.63
N ASN A 553 -13.19 -10.48 22.27
CA ASN A 553 -11.74 -10.69 22.31
C ASN A 553 -11.18 -11.39 21.06
N ASN A 554 -10.11 -10.83 20.49
CA ASN A 554 -9.15 -11.54 19.64
C ASN A 554 -7.84 -11.67 20.44
N PRO A 555 -7.37 -12.89 20.74
CA PRO A 555 -7.66 -14.14 20.04
C PRO A 555 -8.67 -15.10 20.69
N CYS A 556 -9.20 -14.82 21.88
CA CYS A 556 -9.90 -15.82 22.69
C CYS A 556 -11.35 -16.11 22.28
N GLY A 557 -12.01 -15.17 21.60
CA GLY A 557 -13.42 -15.30 21.23
C GLY A 557 -14.40 -15.15 22.40
N CYS A 558 -13.96 -14.61 23.55
CA CYS A 558 -14.83 -14.32 24.68
C CYS A 558 -15.53 -12.96 24.54
N VAL A 559 -16.63 -12.82 25.27
CA VAL A 559 -17.39 -11.57 25.43
C VAL A 559 -17.48 -11.30 26.93
N TYR A 560 -17.00 -10.15 27.39
CA TYR A 560 -17.07 -9.81 28.81
C TYR A 560 -18.50 -9.49 29.26
N SER A 561 -18.87 -10.00 30.43
CA SER A 561 -20.12 -9.66 31.06
C SER A 561 -20.13 -8.20 31.50
N ARG A 562 -21.32 -7.61 31.63
CA ARG A 562 -21.49 -6.26 32.20
C ARG A 562 -20.83 -6.14 33.58
N ASP A 563 -21.00 -7.15 34.42
CA ASP A 563 -20.45 -7.16 35.78
C ASP A 563 -18.92 -7.20 35.77
N HIS A 564 -18.31 -7.95 34.84
CA HIS A 564 -16.86 -7.99 34.71
C HIS A 564 -16.30 -6.66 34.18
N LEU A 565 -16.95 -6.05 33.18
CA LEU A 565 -16.59 -4.70 32.69
C LEU A 565 -16.70 -3.63 33.79
N ALA A 566 -17.72 -3.73 34.66
CA ALA A 566 -17.84 -2.85 35.82
C ALA A 566 -16.65 -3.01 36.79
N LYS A 567 -16.20 -4.25 37.04
CA LYS A 567 -15.01 -4.52 37.86
C LYS A 567 -13.72 -4.01 37.22
N ILE A 568 -13.59 -4.10 35.88
CA ILE A 568 -12.48 -3.50 35.14
C ILE A 568 -12.47 -1.98 35.32
N ALA A 569 -13.62 -1.31 35.15
CA ALA A 569 -13.74 0.14 35.33
C ALA A 569 -13.36 0.55 36.76
N GLU A 570 -13.84 -0.18 37.76
CA GLU A 570 -13.53 0.04 39.16
C GLU A 570 -12.03 -0.13 39.45
N THR A 571 -11.40 -1.16 38.88
CA THR A 571 -9.96 -1.40 39.02
C THR A 571 -9.16 -0.25 38.38
N ALA A 572 -9.54 0.18 37.18
CA ALA A 572 -8.92 1.31 36.50
C ALA A 572 -9.05 2.62 37.30
N ARG A 573 -10.22 2.86 37.90
CA ARG A 573 -10.47 3.98 38.82
C ARG A 573 -9.55 3.94 40.04
N LYS A 574 -9.44 2.79 40.73
CA LYS A 574 -8.56 2.62 41.89
C LYS A 574 -7.10 2.91 41.57
N LEU A 575 -6.64 2.46 40.40
CA LEU A 575 -5.27 2.67 39.92
C LEU A 575 -5.03 4.08 39.36
N GLY A 576 -6.10 4.83 39.04
CA GLY A 576 -6.02 6.16 38.44
C GLY A 576 -5.55 6.15 36.99
N ILE A 577 -5.93 5.12 36.21
CA ILE A 577 -5.47 4.86 34.83
C ILE A 577 -6.65 4.75 33.86
N MET A 578 -6.48 5.20 32.61
CA MET A 578 -7.56 5.07 31.61
C MET A 578 -7.74 3.63 31.12
N VAL A 579 -8.91 3.33 30.56
CA VAL A 579 -9.14 2.08 29.81
C VAL A 579 -9.14 2.39 28.31
N ILE A 580 -8.25 1.74 27.57
CA ILE A 580 -8.32 1.68 26.11
C ILE A 580 -9.15 0.44 25.75
N SER A 581 -10.33 0.64 25.17
CA SER A 581 -11.24 -0.44 24.80
C SER A 581 -11.21 -0.67 23.30
N ASP A 582 -10.62 -1.77 22.84
CA ASP A 582 -10.69 -2.22 21.45
C ASP A 582 -12.00 -2.97 21.22
N GLU A 583 -12.93 -2.27 20.58
CA GLU A 583 -14.29 -2.74 20.30
C GLU A 583 -14.48 -2.91 18.79
N VAL A 584 -13.42 -3.23 18.04
CA VAL A 584 -13.53 -3.47 16.60
C VAL A 584 -14.46 -4.65 16.24
N TYR A 585 -14.73 -5.53 17.19
CA TYR A 585 -15.68 -6.65 17.10
C TYR A 585 -17.02 -6.34 17.76
N ASP A 586 -17.37 -5.06 17.97
CA ASP A 586 -18.67 -4.68 18.51
C ASP A 586 -19.82 -5.46 17.87
N HIS A 587 -20.75 -5.94 18.69
CA HIS A 587 -21.91 -6.73 18.24
C HIS A 587 -21.61 -8.05 17.53
N PHE A 588 -20.35 -8.45 17.36
CA PHE A 588 -19.97 -9.83 17.04
C PHE A 588 -19.99 -10.66 18.33
N ALA A 589 -21.16 -10.73 18.96
CA ALA A 589 -21.46 -11.48 20.16
C ALA A 589 -22.67 -12.38 19.87
N PHE A 590 -22.43 -13.69 19.81
CA PHE A 590 -23.41 -14.71 19.41
C PHE A 590 -23.64 -15.79 20.48
N GLY A 591 -22.95 -15.69 21.61
CA GLY A 591 -23.15 -16.51 22.80
C GLY A 591 -24.31 -16.02 23.68
N SER A 592 -24.21 -16.34 24.96
CA SER A 592 -25.22 -15.99 25.96
C SER A 592 -25.11 -14.54 26.45
N LYS A 593 -23.90 -13.97 26.45
CA LYS A 593 -23.62 -12.62 26.92
C LYS A 593 -23.82 -11.61 25.78
N PRO A 594 -24.66 -10.57 25.94
CA PRO A 594 -24.73 -9.49 24.97
C PRO A 594 -23.44 -8.67 24.99
N PHE A 595 -23.13 -8.01 23.88
CA PHE A 595 -22.07 -7.01 23.85
C PHE A 595 -22.46 -5.80 24.71
N VAL A 596 -21.52 -5.29 25.50
CA VAL A 596 -21.66 -4.06 26.29
C VAL A 596 -20.42 -3.20 26.02
N PRO A 597 -20.59 -1.97 25.49
CA PRO A 597 -19.46 -1.08 25.27
C PRO A 597 -18.88 -0.61 26.60
N MET A 598 -17.56 -0.56 26.71
CA MET A 598 -16.85 -0.14 27.91
C MET A 598 -17.20 1.31 28.29
N GLY A 599 -17.55 2.14 27.30
CA GLY A 599 -18.00 3.51 27.51
C GLY A 599 -19.24 3.64 28.42
N VAL A 600 -20.03 2.58 28.63
CA VAL A 600 -21.12 2.58 29.63
C VAL A 600 -20.61 2.96 31.03
N PHE A 601 -19.34 2.67 31.32
CA PHE A 601 -18.68 2.95 32.60
C PHE A 601 -17.74 4.17 32.55
N GLY A 602 -17.90 5.06 31.55
CA GLY A 602 -17.04 6.24 31.38
C GLY A 602 -17.10 7.23 32.57
N ASP A 603 -18.19 7.21 33.33
CA ASP A 603 -18.35 7.98 34.58
C ASP A 603 -17.51 7.41 35.75
N VAL A 604 -17.20 6.10 35.71
CA VAL A 604 -16.34 5.41 36.68
C VAL A 604 -14.86 5.61 36.34
N ALA A 605 -14.49 5.39 35.08
CA ALA A 605 -13.13 5.57 34.58
C ALA A 605 -13.16 6.08 33.13
N PRO A 606 -12.26 7.00 32.72
CA PRO A 606 -12.21 7.51 31.36
C PRO A 606 -11.86 6.39 30.38
N VAL A 607 -12.61 6.33 29.28
CA VAL A 607 -12.47 5.28 28.25
C VAL A 607 -12.07 5.88 26.91
N MET A 608 -11.07 5.29 26.27
CA MET A 608 -10.70 5.55 24.87
C MET A 608 -11.12 4.34 24.04
N THR A 609 -12.23 4.46 23.30
CA THR A 609 -12.75 3.37 22.46
C THR A 609 -12.10 3.39 21.09
N LEU A 610 -11.55 2.25 20.66
CA LEU A 610 -11.05 2.03 19.31
C LEU A 610 -12.05 1.15 18.55
N GLY A 611 -12.56 1.65 17.42
CA GLY A 611 -13.56 0.93 16.63
C GLY A 611 -13.40 1.17 15.13
N GLY A 612 -14.19 0.47 14.32
CA GLY A 612 -14.15 0.66 12.88
C GLY A 612 -15.05 -0.28 12.09
N ILE A 613 -15.22 0.01 10.80
CA ILE A 613 -16.08 -0.78 9.91
C ILE A 613 -15.42 -2.07 9.41
N SER A 614 -14.20 -2.37 9.83
CA SER A 614 -13.39 -3.46 9.27
C SER A 614 -13.96 -4.85 9.52
N LYS A 615 -14.64 -5.09 10.65
CA LYS A 615 -15.12 -6.43 11.03
C LYS A 615 -16.63 -6.50 10.91
N ARG A 616 -17.34 -5.61 11.60
CA ARG A 616 -18.81 -5.62 11.62
C ARG A 616 -19.46 -5.41 10.25
N TRP A 617 -18.84 -4.65 9.35
CA TRP A 617 -19.33 -4.41 7.97
C TRP A 617 -18.60 -5.22 6.88
N MET A 618 -17.69 -6.14 7.23
CA MET A 618 -16.95 -6.97 6.26
C MET A 618 -16.15 -6.19 5.20
N VAL A 619 -15.61 -5.02 5.58
CA VAL A 619 -14.83 -4.17 4.67
C VAL A 619 -13.44 -3.80 5.22
N PRO A 620 -12.64 -4.78 5.67
CA PRO A 620 -11.32 -4.48 6.25
C PRO A 620 -10.38 -3.75 5.28
N GLY A 621 -10.52 -3.94 3.97
CA GLY A 621 -9.75 -3.28 2.93
C GLY A 621 -10.04 -1.78 2.77
N TRP A 622 -11.17 -1.28 3.26
CA TRP A 622 -11.55 0.15 3.11
C TRP A 622 -10.84 1.07 4.11
N ARG A 623 -10.15 0.49 5.10
CA ARG A 623 -9.25 1.18 6.03
C ARG A 623 -9.87 2.39 6.73
N LEU A 624 -11.06 2.22 7.30
CA LEU A 624 -11.69 3.26 8.13
C LEU A 624 -11.98 2.75 9.54
N GLY A 625 -11.59 3.55 10.53
CA GLY A 625 -11.83 3.35 11.95
C GLY A 625 -11.86 4.67 12.70
N TRP A 626 -11.92 4.62 14.02
CA TRP A 626 -12.00 5.79 14.89
C TRP A 626 -11.38 5.55 16.27
N ILE A 627 -11.03 6.65 16.92
CA ILE A 627 -10.80 6.78 18.36
C ILE A 627 -11.93 7.66 18.88
N ALA A 628 -12.62 7.22 19.93
CA ALA A 628 -13.65 8.01 20.61
C ALA A 628 -13.35 8.11 22.10
N ALA A 629 -13.23 9.33 22.61
CA ALA A 629 -13.08 9.59 24.04
C ALA A 629 -14.45 9.63 24.71
N THR A 630 -14.58 8.79 25.73
CA THR A 630 -15.76 8.71 26.58
C THR A 630 -15.34 9.17 27.97
N ASP A 631 -15.52 10.47 28.23
CA ASP A 631 -14.93 11.18 29.37
C ASP A 631 -15.93 12.17 30.01
N PRO A 632 -17.02 11.70 30.65
CA PRO A 632 -18.04 12.56 31.27
C PRO A 632 -17.47 13.51 32.33
N ASN A 633 -16.40 13.10 33.02
CA ASN A 633 -15.75 13.86 34.07
C ASN A 633 -14.66 14.82 33.54
N GLY A 634 -14.42 14.84 32.22
CA GLY A 634 -13.46 15.74 31.58
C GLY A 634 -11.99 15.48 31.94
N ILE A 635 -11.65 14.29 32.43
CA ILE A 635 -10.29 13.91 32.86
C ILE A 635 -9.33 13.94 31.67
N LEU A 636 -9.66 13.22 30.59
CA LEU A 636 -8.86 13.16 29.37
C LEU A 636 -8.77 14.51 28.68
N ARG A 637 -9.88 15.27 28.68
CA ARG A 637 -9.94 16.62 28.12
C ARG A 637 -9.03 17.58 28.89
N ASN A 638 -9.11 17.59 30.23
CA ASN A 638 -8.26 18.44 31.07
C ASN A 638 -6.78 18.11 30.93
N LYS A 639 -6.47 16.84 30.63
CA LYS A 639 -5.10 16.35 30.38
C LYS A 639 -4.66 16.46 28.92
N LYS A 640 -5.50 17.02 28.03
CA LYS A 640 -5.21 17.21 26.60
C LYS A 640 -4.84 15.92 25.87
N ILE A 641 -5.36 14.78 26.32
CA ILE A 641 -5.11 13.48 25.66
C ILE A 641 -5.75 13.46 24.28
N ILE A 642 -7.01 13.89 24.17
CA ILE A 642 -7.69 13.96 22.88
C ILE A 642 -6.99 14.96 21.93
N ASP A 643 -6.53 16.10 22.44
CA ASP A 643 -5.75 17.06 21.63
C ASP A 643 -4.46 16.43 21.11
N SER A 644 -3.77 15.62 21.93
CA SER A 644 -2.57 14.90 21.52
C SER A 644 -2.85 13.86 20.41
N VAL A 645 -4.02 13.20 20.46
CA VAL A 645 -4.49 12.33 19.37
C VAL A 645 -4.69 13.13 18.08
N ILE A 646 -5.31 14.32 18.15
CA ILE A 646 -5.50 15.21 17.01
C ILE A 646 -4.16 15.72 16.46
N ASP A 647 -3.21 16.02 17.33
CA ASP A 647 -1.88 16.49 16.96
C ASP A 647 -1.09 15.41 16.24
N TYR A 648 -1.16 14.14 16.70
CA TYR A 648 -0.56 13.02 15.98
C TYR A 648 -1.15 12.89 14.57
N ARG A 649 -2.47 13.04 14.43
CA ARG A 649 -3.13 12.99 13.12
C ARG A 649 -2.67 14.10 12.16
N ALA A 650 -2.25 15.25 12.69
CA ALA A 650 -1.72 16.34 11.87
C ALA A 650 -0.34 16.03 11.26
N ILE A 651 0.33 14.98 11.72
CA ILE A 651 1.63 14.49 11.21
C ILE A 651 1.56 13.06 10.67
N SER A 652 0.35 12.53 10.45
CA SER A 652 0.13 11.15 10.00
C SER A 652 -0.81 11.07 8.79
N VAL A 653 -0.94 9.88 8.21
CA VAL A 653 -1.74 9.57 7.01
C VAL A 653 -3.23 9.74 7.24
N ASP A 654 -3.97 10.24 6.24
CA ASP A 654 -5.43 10.36 6.30
C ASP A 654 -6.17 9.05 5.98
N PRO A 655 -7.27 8.73 6.69
CA PRO A 655 -8.19 7.73 6.20
C PRO A 655 -8.85 8.22 4.90
N VAL A 656 -9.18 7.28 4.02
CA VAL A 656 -9.69 7.57 2.67
C VAL A 656 -10.97 8.42 2.74
N THR A 657 -10.92 9.62 2.17
CA THR A 657 -11.94 10.67 2.31
C THR A 657 -13.30 10.31 1.74
N PHE A 658 -13.37 9.59 0.61
CA PHE A 658 -14.66 9.14 0.06
C PHE A 658 -15.30 8.02 0.90
N VAL A 659 -14.50 7.20 1.61
CA VAL A 659 -15.04 6.22 2.57
C VAL A 659 -15.56 6.96 3.81
N GLN A 660 -14.88 8.02 4.27
CA GLN A 660 -15.42 8.91 5.29
C GLN A 660 -16.75 9.55 4.82
N GLY A 661 -16.80 10.01 3.56
CA GLY A 661 -18.01 10.60 2.95
C GLY A 661 -19.19 9.64 2.89
N ALA A 662 -18.93 8.34 2.76
CA ALA A 662 -19.92 7.27 2.77
C ALA A 662 -20.33 6.84 4.18
N LEU A 663 -19.50 7.09 5.21
CA LEU A 663 -19.69 6.57 6.56
C LEU A 663 -21.07 6.86 7.18
N PRO A 664 -21.66 8.08 7.07
CA PRO A 664 -23.00 8.33 7.59
C PRO A 664 -24.05 7.37 7.02
N ASP A 665 -23.99 7.12 5.72
CA ASP A 665 -24.90 6.22 5.03
C ASP A 665 -24.61 4.75 5.35
N ILE A 666 -23.33 4.35 5.45
CA ILE A 666 -22.94 3.00 5.89
C ILE A 666 -23.53 2.69 7.27
N LEU A 667 -23.41 3.60 8.23
CA LEU A 667 -23.90 3.41 9.60
C LEU A 667 -25.43 3.49 9.72
N ALA A 668 -26.09 4.27 8.86
CA ALA A 668 -27.53 4.50 8.94
C ALA A 668 -28.37 3.56 8.05
N LYS A 669 -27.84 3.11 6.91
CA LYS A 669 -28.60 2.39 5.87
C LYS A 669 -28.24 0.92 5.75
N THR A 670 -27.17 0.45 6.39
CA THR A 670 -26.91 -1.00 6.46
C THR A 670 -28.02 -1.65 7.27
N ASP A 671 -28.71 -2.62 6.68
CA ASP A 671 -29.87 -3.25 7.29
C ASP A 671 -29.51 -4.22 8.42
N ASP A 672 -30.44 -4.43 9.35
CA ASP A 672 -30.27 -5.36 10.47
C ASP A 672 -30.23 -6.83 10.01
N ALA A 673 -30.81 -7.13 8.84
CA ALA A 673 -30.81 -8.48 8.28
C ALA A 673 -29.39 -8.93 7.89
N PHE A 674 -28.56 -8.01 7.38
CA PHE A 674 -27.16 -8.21 7.08
C PHE A 674 -26.38 -8.61 8.34
N PHE A 675 -26.52 -7.83 9.42
CA PHE A 675 -25.84 -8.14 10.69
C PHE A 675 -26.33 -9.47 11.28
N THR A 676 -27.64 -9.71 11.26
CA THR A 676 -28.24 -10.95 11.75
C THR A 676 -27.74 -12.16 10.96
N ASN A 677 -27.66 -12.06 9.64
CA ASN A 677 -27.16 -13.13 8.78
C ASN A 677 -25.67 -13.38 9.01
N ALA A 678 -24.84 -12.33 9.02
CA ALA A 678 -23.41 -12.45 9.30
C ALA A 678 -23.17 -13.13 10.66
N LEU A 679 -23.88 -12.68 11.70
CA LEU A 679 -23.80 -13.27 13.04
C LEU A 679 -24.25 -14.73 13.06
N GLY A 680 -25.31 -15.08 12.33
CA GLY A 680 -25.80 -16.45 12.19
C GLY A 680 -24.77 -17.38 11.52
N VAL A 681 -24.10 -16.93 10.46
CA VAL A 681 -23.03 -17.69 9.80
C VAL A 681 -21.85 -17.91 10.74
N VAL A 682 -21.39 -16.84 11.41
CA VAL A 682 -20.27 -16.92 12.35
C VAL A 682 -20.60 -17.82 13.53
N LYS A 683 -21.81 -17.72 14.10
CA LYS A 683 -22.28 -18.58 15.20
C LYS A 683 -22.25 -20.06 14.80
N LYS A 684 -22.79 -20.40 13.63
CA LYS A 684 -22.78 -21.78 13.13
C LYS A 684 -21.34 -22.28 12.94
N ALA A 685 -20.45 -21.45 12.40
CA ALA A 685 -19.05 -21.81 12.22
C ALA A 685 -18.31 -21.99 13.56
N ALA A 686 -18.61 -21.16 14.55
CA ALA A 686 -18.10 -21.30 15.91
C ALA A 686 -18.56 -22.62 16.58
N GLU A 687 -19.83 -23.01 16.39
CA GLU A 687 -20.36 -24.29 16.86
C GLU A 687 -19.65 -25.47 16.18
N ILE A 688 -19.53 -25.45 14.85
CA ILE A 688 -18.78 -26.47 14.08
C ILE A 688 -17.34 -26.58 14.59
N CYS A 689 -16.65 -25.46 14.74
CA CYS A 689 -15.27 -25.42 15.20
C CYS A 689 -15.13 -26.06 16.57
N TYR A 690 -15.97 -25.66 17.53
CA TYR A 690 -15.92 -26.18 18.89
C TYR A 690 -16.23 -27.68 18.95
N GLU A 691 -17.26 -28.15 18.23
CA GLU A 691 -17.61 -29.57 18.18
C GLU A 691 -16.49 -30.42 17.57
N LYS A 692 -15.91 -29.97 16.46
CA LYS A 692 -14.79 -30.68 15.80
C LYS A 692 -13.51 -30.69 16.61
N LEU A 693 -13.20 -29.62 17.34
CA LEU A 693 -12.02 -29.57 18.21
C LEU A 693 -12.07 -30.61 19.33
N LYS A 694 -13.26 -30.94 19.85
CA LYS A 694 -13.43 -32.00 20.86
C LYS A 694 -13.10 -33.40 20.33
N GLU A 695 -13.05 -33.59 19.01
CA GLU A 695 -12.69 -34.87 18.39
C GLU A 695 -11.16 -35.03 18.17
N ILE A 696 -10.36 -34.04 18.58
CA ILE A 696 -8.90 -34.03 18.41
C ILE A 696 -8.23 -34.15 19.78
N ASP A 697 -7.79 -35.35 20.14
CA ASP A 697 -7.30 -35.69 21.49
C ASP A 697 -6.20 -34.75 22.02
N CYS A 698 -5.31 -34.27 21.15
CA CYS A 698 -4.19 -33.39 21.54
C CYS A 698 -4.56 -31.90 21.59
N ILE A 699 -5.81 -31.52 21.29
CA ILE A 699 -6.24 -30.11 21.30
C ILE A 699 -7.42 -29.95 22.25
N THR A 700 -7.32 -28.98 23.17
CA THR A 700 -8.39 -28.65 24.12
C THR A 700 -8.83 -27.21 23.96
N CYS A 701 -10.11 -27.00 23.66
CA CYS A 701 -10.73 -25.68 23.69
C CYS A 701 -11.38 -25.46 25.07
N PRO A 702 -10.83 -24.59 25.95
CA PRO A 702 -11.33 -24.48 27.33
C PRO A 702 -12.78 -23.95 27.38
N HIS A 703 -13.13 -23.04 26.48
CA HIS A 703 -14.48 -22.48 26.38
C HIS A 703 -14.89 -22.35 24.93
N LYS A 704 -16.17 -22.59 24.65
CA LYS A 704 -16.76 -22.29 23.35
C LYS A 704 -16.70 -20.78 23.11
N PRO A 705 -16.22 -20.30 21.96
CA PRO A 705 -16.21 -18.87 21.66
C PRO A 705 -17.66 -18.35 21.63
N GLU A 706 -17.86 -17.16 22.20
CA GLU A 706 -19.15 -16.46 22.25
C GLU A 706 -19.15 -15.18 21.40
N GLY A 707 -18.00 -14.78 20.86
CA GLY A 707 -17.87 -13.59 20.03
C GLY A 707 -16.60 -13.55 19.19
N SER A 708 -16.38 -12.40 18.55
CA SER A 708 -15.28 -12.19 17.58
C SER A 708 -15.34 -13.21 16.43
N MET A 709 -14.17 -13.74 16.02
CA MET A 709 -13.99 -14.61 14.86
C MET A 709 -12.99 -15.75 15.13
N PHE A 710 -12.49 -15.87 16.37
CA PHE A 710 -11.37 -16.74 16.70
C PHE A 710 -11.61 -17.53 17.98
N VAL A 711 -10.87 -18.63 18.09
CA VAL A 711 -10.78 -19.42 19.31
C VAL A 711 -9.32 -19.69 19.65
N MET A 712 -8.99 -19.66 20.95
CA MET A 712 -7.72 -20.15 21.49
C MET A 712 -7.91 -21.58 21.99
N ALA A 713 -7.11 -22.49 21.45
CA ALA A 713 -7.12 -23.90 21.85
C ALA A 713 -5.73 -24.32 22.34
N LYS A 714 -5.67 -25.05 23.45
CA LYS A 714 -4.45 -25.56 24.06
C LYS A 714 -3.98 -26.79 23.29
N LEU A 715 -2.68 -26.86 23.00
CA LEU A 715 -2.04 -27.98 22.34
C LEU A 715 -1.27 -28.83 23.37
N ASP A 716 -1.62 -30.10 23.49
CA ASP A 716 -0.92 -31.07 24.33
C ASP A 716 0.17 -31.80 23.53
N LEU A 717 1.37 -31.23 23.57
CA LEU A 717 2.56 -31.83 22.95
C LEU A 717 2.95 -33.18 23.57
N SER A 718 2.53 -33.47 24.81
CA SER A 718 2.90 -34.74 25.45
C SER A 718 2.32 -35.95 24.71
N SER A 719 1.20 -35.74 24.01
CA SER A 719 0.49 -36.73 23.19
C SER A 719 1.02 -36.89 21.77
N LEU A 720 1.95 -36.03 21.33
CA LEU A 720 2.44 -35.97 19.95
C LEU A 720 3.90 -36.40 19.85
N ASP A 721 4.21 -37.26 18.89
CA ASP A 721 5.57 -37.69 18.54
C ASP A 721 6.19 -36.77 17.49
N GLY A 722 7.48 -36.49 17.63
CA GLY A 722 8.23 -35.70 16.67
C GLY A 722 7.75 -34.25 16.48
N ILE A 723 6.99 -33.66 17.40
CA ILE A 723 6.53 -32.25 17.36
C ILE A 723 7.08 -31.49 18.57
N GLU A 724 7.85 -30.43 18.34
CA GLU A 724 8.61 -29.74 19.39
C GLU A 724 7.83 -28.63 20.11
N ASP A 725 7.10 -27.82 19.35
CA ASP A 725 6.32 -26.68 19.86
C ASP A 725 5.12 -26.35 18.95
N ASP A 726 4.37 -25.30 19.28
CA ASP A 726 3.22 -24.84 18.48
C ASP A 726 3.61 -24.34 17.07
N VAL A 727 4.81 -23.79 16.90
CA VAL A 727 5.31 -23.34 15.60
C VAL A 727 5.61 -24.54 14.72
N ASP A 728 6.31 -25.55 15.25
CA ASP A 728 6.62 -26.79 14.55
C ASP A 728 5.35 -27.57 14.18
N PHE A 729 4.39 -27.65 15.12
CA PHE A 729 3.05 -28.21 14.85
C PHE A 729 2.39 -27.52 13.65
N CYS A 730 2.29 -26.18 13.67
CA CYS A 730 1.65 -25.43 12.59
C CYS A 730 2.41 -25.54 11.26
N SER A 731 3.75 -25.56 11.30
CA SER A 731 4.60 -25.71 10.11
C SER A 731 4.44 -27.08 9.44
N LYS A 732 4.44 -28.16 10.23
CA LYS A 732 4.23 -29.53 9.71
C LYS A 732 2.81 -29.75 9.22
N LEU A 733 1.81 -29.24 9.95
CA LEU A 733 0.41 -29.28 9.51
C LEU A 733 0.22 -28.56 8.17
N ALA A 734 0.80 -27.37 8.00
CA ALA A 734 0.75 -26.66 6.73
C ALA A 734 1.42 -27.44 5.59
N LYS A 735 2.58 -28.04 5.87
CA LYS A 735 3.32 -28.83 4.88
C LYS A 735 2.59 -30.12 4.47
N GLU A 736 2.02 -30.84 5.42
CA GLU A 736 1.44 -32.18 5.19
C GLU A 736 -0.03 -32.16 4.81
N GLU A 737 -0.79 -31.13 5.21
CA GLU A 737 -2.25 -31.09 5.06
C GLU A 737 -2.77 -29.85 4.34
N SER A 738 -1.89 -28.91 3.99
CA SER A 738 -2.29 -27.61 3.44
C SER A 738 -3.26 -26.85 4.37
N VAL A 739 -3.13 -27.03 5.69
CA VAL A 739 -3.91 -26.33 6.72
C VAL A 739 -3.02 -25.34 7.45
N VAL A 740 -3.40 -24.06 7.44
CA VAL A 740 -2.62 -22.98 8.06
C VAL A 740 -3.32 -22.52 9.33
N ILE A 741 -2.72 -22.77 10.50
CA ILE A 741 -3.18 -22.29 11.81
C ILE A 741 -2.15 -21.32 12.39
N CYS A 742 -2.59 -20.37 13.22
CA CYS A 742 -1.69 -19.41 13.86
C CYS A 742 -1.15 -19.99 15.17
N PRO A 743 0.19 -20.10 15.36
CA PRO A 743 0.75 -20.53 16.63
C PRO A 743 0.49 -19.49 17.71
N GLY A 744 0.17 -19.96 18.92
CA GLY A 744 -0.17 -19.14 20.08
C GLY A 744 1.05 -18.43 20.68
N SER A 745 2.26 -18.94 20.47
CA SER A 745 3.51 -18.29 20.86
C SER A 745 3.65 -16.88 20.28
N GLY A 746 3.15 -16.63 19.07
CA GLY A 746 3.06 -15.30 18.46
C GLY A 746 2.03 -14.35 19.12
N LEU A 747 1.22 -14.85 20.04
CA LEU A 747 0.18 -14.15 20.79
C LEU A 747 0.48 -14.11 22.30
N GLY A 748 1.67 -14.58 22.70
CA GLY A 748 2.10 -14.64 24.10
C GLY A 748 1.78 -15.95 24.84
N MET A 749 1.25 -16.97 24.15
CA MET A 749 0.81 -18.24 24.77
C MET A 749 1.47 -19.45 24.09
N LYS A 750 2.57 -19.95 24.65
CA LYS A 750 3.27 -21.14 24.12
C LYS A 750 2.42 -22.39 24.18
N ASN A 751 2.44 -23.20 23.12
CA ASN A 751 1.69 -24.46 23.00
C ASN A 751 0.18 -24.21 23.00
N TRP A 752 -0.23 -23.12 22.36
CA TRP A 752 -1.62 -22.83 22.03
C TRP A 752 -1.76 -22.58 20.54
N LEU A 753 -2.98 -22.60 20.05
CA LEU A 753 -3.34 -22.41 18.66
C LEU A 753 -4.44 -21.35 18.61
N ARG A 754 -4.29 -20.36 17.74
CA ARG A 754 -5.40 -19.48 17.35
C ARG A 754 -5.97 -19.94 16.02
N ILE A 755 -7.24 -20.30 16.05
CA ILE A 755 -7.98 -20.81 14.89
C ILE A 755 -9.09 -19.80 14.58
N THR A 756 -9.16 -19.34 13.33
CA THR A 756 -10.35 -18.62 12.85
C THR A 756 -11.44 -19.61 12.49
N PHE A 757 -12.65 -19.35 12.96
CA PHE A 757 -13.85 -20.02 12.47
C PHE A 757 -14.60 -19.17 11.44
N ALA A 758 -14.21 -17.91 11.24
CA ALA A 758 -14.85 -17.02 10.27
C ALA A 758 -14.32 -17.28 8.85
N VAL A 759 -14.55 -18.49 8.37
CA VAL A 759 -14.25 -18.99 7.03
C VAL A 759 -15.48 -19.70 6.46
N ASP A 760 -15.42 -20.19 5.21
CA ASP A 760 -16.49 -21.04 4.69
C ASP A 760 -16.68 -22.30 5.57
N PRO A 761 -17.91 -22.63 6.02
CA PRO A 761 -18.13 -23.76 6.93
C PRO A 761 -17.65 -25.12 6.41
N GLN A 762 -17.74 -25.38 5.10
CA GLN A 762 -17.26 -26.66 4.55
C GLN A 762 -15.73 -26.71 4.58
N LEU A 763 -15.07 -25.60 4.26
CA LEU A 763 -13.61 -25.50 4.36
C LEU A 763 -13.13 -25.59 5.82
N LEU A 764 -13.90 -25.06 6.77
CA LEU A 764 -13.61 -25.20 8.20
C LEU A 764 -13.66 -26.66 8.64
N GLU A 765 -14.73 -27.38 8.30
CA GLU A 765 -14.90 -28.80 8.63
C GLU A 765 -13.77 -29.65 8.04
N ASP A 766 -13.47 -29.45 6.76
CA ASP A 766 -12.38 -30.14 6.06
C ASP A 766 -11.01 -29.83 6.69
N GLY A 767 -10.70 -28.56 6.96
CA GLY A 767 -9.45 -28.16 7.61
C GLY A 767 -9.27 -28.78 9.00
N LEU A 768 -10.34 -28.87 9.79
CA LEU A 768 -10.30 -29.50 11.12
C LEU A 768 -10.22 -31.02 11.05
N GLU A 769 -10.88 -31.66 10.07
CA GLU A 769 -10.76 -33.12 9.85
C GLU A 769 -9.34 -33.50 9.39
N ARG A 770 -8.72 -32.70 8.52
CA ARG A 770 -7.30 -32.87 8.15
C ARG A 770 -6.38 -32.68 9.35
N THR A 771 -6.67 -31.69 10.21
CA THR A 771 -5.93 -31.49 11.46
C THR A 771 -6.03 -32.72 12.37
N LYS A 772 -7.23 -33.30 12.51
CA LYS A 772 -7.45 -34.53 13.27
C LYS A 772 -6.65 -35.71 12.70
N CYS A 773 -6.66 -35.90 11.38
CA CYS A 773 -5.87 -36.93 10.71
C CYS A 773 -4.36 -36.75 10.94
N PHE A 774 -3.86 -35.51 10.83
CA PHE A 774 -2.49 -35.17 11.16
C PHE A 774 -2.13 -35.54 12.60
N CYS A 775 -2.96 -35.13 13.57
CA CYS A 775 -2.73 -35.44 14.98
C CYS A 775 -2.72 -36.95 15.28
N LYS A 776 -3.54 -37.73 14.57
CA LYS A 776 -3.53 -39.20 14.69
C LYS A 776 -2.23 -39.82 14.15
N ARG A 777 -1.71 -39.31 13.02
CA ARG A 777 -0.45 -39.80 12.44
C ARG A 777 0.76 -39.48 13.31
N HIS A 778 0.76 -38.30 13.92
CA HIS A 778 1.79 -37.85 14.85
C HIS A 778 1.47 -38.18 16.31
N GLY A 779 0.48 -39.04 16.58
CA GLY A 779 0.13 -39.42 17.95
C GLY A 779 1.12 -40.43 18.51
N LYS A 780 1.56 -40.26 19.77
CA LYS A 780 2.39 -41.28 20.43
C LYS A 780 1.60 -42.58 20.58
N ILE A 781 2.23 -43.70 20.22
CA ILE A 781 1.69 -45.03 20.51
C ILE A 781 1.62 -45.15 22.03
N LYS A 782 0.41 -45.23 22.59
CA LYS A 782 0.24 -45.68 23.98
C LYS A 782 0.72 -47.12 24.02
N GLU A 783 1.91 -47.37 24.59
CA GLU A 783 2.30 -48.73 24.97
C GLU A 783 1.19 -49.26 25.89
N ALA A 784 0.51 -50.31 25.45
CA ALA A 784 -0.51 -50.97 26.23
C ALA A 784 0.17 -51.57 27.47
N SER A 785 -0.02 -50.93 28.63
CA SER A 785 0.41 -51.42 29.94
C SER A 785 -0.43 -52.61 30.37
#